data_AF-A0A0F8D4D6-F1
#
_entry.id   AF-A0A0F8D4D6-F1
#
_cell.length_a   1.000
_cell.length_b   1.000
_cell.length_c   1.000
_cell.angle_alpha   90.00
_cell.angle_beta   90.00
_cell.angle_gamma   90.00
#
_symmetry.space_group_name_H-M   'P 1'
#
loop_
_entity.id
_entity.type
_entity.pdbx_description
1 polymer ?
#
loop_
_entity_poly.entity_id
_entity_poly.type
_entity_poly.pdbx_seq_one_letter_code
_entity_poly.pdbx_strand_id
1 'polypeptide(L)'
;MKINKYLIWFLALFLFVVMVTVMPTGAAENTSNMKNVILQMTTTLENSDTQLHFNYAENIGDGRGITFGCIGFCTGTYDGNILIKHYTELNPDNVLAKYIPALDKIDAGSHYAADGDGNPSVEGLSGFIQDVNSCDDPLFKKSQMDKLDELYYNPAMEIADSIGAKNALTKAFIYDMCIRHGVDGAKSIIKNAGTTPKQGADENTYLQKLLSLRDVKLKQEGAGDVNRNQGYKNVLNSGNIDLKTPFTFVAYGDYFTIDGKLDLGEQQQETTVEDRKNSTAAVIIEADNRLREASPDIVYQSSSFIDVGGIKSFRYRDVMRFDLSEYTSDFHVSNATLSLYWYYPAGTSRPNDTVIEVYRPASAWNSDYVSWNKRDKGVLWKNPGGNWYDKNGVLQGSTPYATITIKGSTLPDNRYYEFDVTDLVKEYTSGKYENTGFLIKARTENNNYIAFYSSEAWNENQKPRLAVTEQASVDPIIDVTPVTDVTVTGAMDNRLREASSDTVFKSSTFIDVGGIKSFRYRDVMRFDLSEYEASGEVSDATLSLYWYYPAGSSRLQDTVIEVYRPASAWNSDYVSWNKKDKGVSWINPGGDWYDKNCVSQGSTPYATITIKGNSFPDNRYYELDVTDLVKEYTSGKYENTGFLIKARTESNNYIAFSSSDVGNINQVPKLQLAYS
;
A
#
# COMPACT_ATOMS: atom_id res chain seq x y z
N MET A 1 -62.41 -28.83 28.19
CA MET A 1 -61.65 -28.02 27.21
C MET A 1 -60.26 -28.65 27.08
N LYS A 2 -59.82 -28.95 25.85
CA LYS A 2 -58.66 -29.78 25.43
C LYS A 2 -57.36 -29.46 26.23
N ILE A 3 -56.72 -30.43 26.92
CA ILE A 3 -55.60 -31.34 26.49
C ILE A 3 -54.34 -30.53 26.07
N ASN A 4 -53.09 -30.69 26.55
CA ASN A 4 -52.30 -31.74 27.25
C ASN A 4 -51.10 -31.07 27.98
N LYS A 5 -50.78 -31.36 29.26
CA LYS A 5 -49.84 -32.37 29.85
C LYS A 5 -48.33 -32.05 29.70
N TYR A 6 -47.67 -31.56 30.77
CA TYR A 6 -46.92 -32.29 31.83
C TYR A 6 -45.47 -32.67 31.47
N LEU A 7 -44.53 -32.02 32.17
CA LEU A 7 -43.58 -32.62 33.14
C LEU A 7 -42.37 -33.46 32.65
N ILE A 8 -41.23 -33.22 33.33
CA ILE A 8 -40.13 -34.12 33.72
C ILE A 8 -38.74 -33.89 33.08
N TRP A 9 -37.76 -34.00 33.99
CA TRP A 9 -36.31 -33.84 34.06
C TRP A 9 -35.38 -34.68 33.14
N PHE A 10 -34.13 -34.16 33.03
CA PHE A 10 -32.79 -34.82 32.97
C PHE A 10 -32.20 -35.44 31.66
N LEU A 11 -31.05 -34.85 31.27
CA LEU A 11 -29.75 -35.42 30.80
C LEU A 11 -29.62 -36.39 29.60
N ALA A 12 -28.78 -35.98 28.63
CA ALA A 12 -27.56 -36.65 28.11
C ALA A 12 -27.45 -36.83 26.56
N LEU A 13 -26.29 -36.37 26.02
CA LEU A 13 -25.46 -36.87 24.89
C LEU A 13 -26.14 -37.11 23.50
N PHE A 14 -25.62 -36.78 22.31
CA PHE A 14 -24.30 -36.46 21.74
C PHE A 14 -24.58 -35.95 20.30
N LEU A 15 -24.00 -34.84 19.82
CA LEU A 15 -23.18 -34.83 18.60
C LEU A 15 -22.51 -33.47 18.39
N PHE A 16 -21.20 -33.56 18.20
CA PHE A 16 -20.24 -32.53 17.86
C PHE A 16 -20.53 -31.96 16.45
N VAL A 17 -20.74 -30.66 16.32
CA VAL A 17 -20.40 -29.92 15.09
C VAL A 17 -19.71 -28.63 15.52
N VAL A 18 -18.38 -28.64 15.45
CA VAL A 18 -17.54 -27.45 15.50
C VAL A 18 -17.83 -26.68 14.22
N MET A 19 -18.66 -25.65 14.32
CA MET A 19 -18.80 -24.67 13.25
C MET A 19 -17.60 -23.72 13.38
N VAL A 20 -16.53 -24.03 12.65
CA VAL A 20 -15.44 -23.09 12.41
C VAL A 20 -16.05 -21.93 11.63
N THR A 21 -16.36 -20.83 12.31
CA THR A 21 -16.59 -19.55 11.64
C THR A 21 -15.24 -19.09 11.12
N VAL A 22 -14.99 -19.38 9.85
CA VAL A 22 -13.99 -18.70 9.05
C VAL A 22 -14.37 -17.22 9.05
N MET A 23 -13.65 -16.43 9.85
CA MET A 23 -13.69 -14.98 9.70
C MET A 23 -13.03 -14.66 8.35
N PRO A 24 -13.68 -13.89 7.46
CA PRO A 24 -13.01 -13.41 6.27
C PRO A 24 -11.97 -12.37 6.72
N THR A 25 -10.71 -12.76 6.77
CA THR A 25 -9.57 -11.85 6.76
C THR A 25 -9.42 -11.28 5.35
N GLY A 26 -9.56 -9.98 5.20
CA GLY A 26 -9.18 -9.27 3.97
C GLY A 26 -10.23 -8.25 3.51
N ALA A 27 -10.20 -7.05 4.08
CA ALA A 27 -10.92 -5.90 3.54
C ALA A 27 -10.29 -4.54 3.90
N ALA A 28 -8.98 -4.49 4.20
CA ALA A 28 -8.29 -3.22 4.52
C ALA A 28 -7.12 -2.87 3.58
N GLU A 29 -6.81 -3.72 2.59
CA GLU A 29 -5.68 -3.49 1.65
C GLU A 29 -6.10 -2.87 0.30
N ASN A 30 -7.39 -2.56 0.07
CA ASN A 30 -7.93 -2.50 -1.29
C ASN A 30 -8.38 -1.13 -1.84
N THR A 31 -8.19 0.00 -1.12
CA THR A 31 -8.66 1.31 -1.62
C THR A 31 -7.63 2.11 -2.42
N SER A 32 -6.34 2.09 -2.07
CA SER A 32 -5.29 2.74 -2.91
C SER A 32 -4.98 1.95 -4.18
N ASN A 33 -5.22 0.62 -4.17
CA ASN A 33 -5.06 -0.25 -5.34
C ASN A 33 -6.17 -0.04 -6.39
N MET A 34 -7.43 0.19 -5.98
CA MET A 34 -8.55 0.27 -6.92
C MET A 34 -8.45 1.46 -7.89
N LYS A 35 -8.06 2.64 -7.41
CA LYS A 35 -7.89 3.81 -8.28
C LYS A 35 -6.84 3.56 -9.35
N ASN A 36 -5.69 3.01 -8.96
CA ASN A 36 -4.61 2.70 -9.91
C ASN A 36 -5.05 1.67 -10.94
N VAL A 37 -5.77 0.64 -10.53
CA VAL A 37 -6.36 -0.35 -11.44
C VAL A 37 -7.33 0.30 -12.44
N ILE A 38 -8.20 1.20 -11.98
CA ILE A 38 -9.15 1.93 -12.84
C ILE A 38 -8.40 2.79 -13.87
N LEU A 39 -7.42 3.57 -13.42
CA LEU A 39 -6.60 4.42 -14.28
C LEU A 39 -5.78 3.60 -15.28
N GLN A 40 -5.23 2.46 -14.86
CA GLN A 40 -4.49 1.53 -15.71
C GLN A 40 -5.40 0.90 -16.77
N MET A 41 -6.65 0.57 -16.45
CA MET A 41 -7.62 0.14 -17.46
C MET A 41 -7.91 1.26 -18.46
N THR A 42 -8.16 2.48 -17.99
CA THR A 42 -8.46 3.62 -18.87
C THR A 42 -7.28 3.98 -19.77
N THR A 43 -6.04 3.95 -19.30
CA THR A 43 -4.88 4.28 -20.16
C THR A 43 -4.67 3.25 -21.28
N THR A 44 -5.08 1.98 -21.11
CA THR A 44 -5.06 1.02 -22.23
C THR A 44 -6.07 1.38 -23.32
N LEU A 45 -7.14 2.09 -22.97
CA LEU A 45 -8.16 2.55 -23.90
C LEU A 45 -7.81 3.91 -24.52
N GLU A 46 -7.07 4.76 -23.83
CA GLU A 46 -6.64 6.07 -24.36
C GLU A 46 -5.33 5.98 -25.14
N ASN A 47 -4.37 5.17 -24.69
CA ASN A 47 -2.99 5.23 -25.15
C ASN A 47 -2.43 3.88 -25.63
N SER A 48 -3.22 2.79 -25.58
CA SER A 48 -2.73 1.43 -25.82
C SER A 48 -1.49 1.08 -24.98
N ASP A 49 -1.44 1.61 -23.75
CA ASP A 49 -0.36 1.43 -22.78
C ASP A 49 -0.98 1.18 -21.40
N THR A 50 -0.23 0.60 -20.47
CA THR A 50 -0.63 0.46 -19.06
C THR A 50 -0.10 1.60 -18.18
N GLN A 51 0.67 2.55 -18.72
CA GLN A 51 1.17 3.71 -17.98
C GLN A 51 0.51 5.02 -18.45
N LEU A 52 0.57 6.05 -17.60
CA LEU A 52 0.05 7.39 -17.92
C LEU A 52 1.09 8.20 -18.69
N HIS A 53 0.63 8.90 -19.73
CA HIS A 53 1.47 9.74 -20.58
C HIS A 53 1.20 11.23 -20.32
N PHE A 54 1.99 11.85 -19.45
CA PHE A 54 1.75 13.25 -19.01
C PHE A 54 2.16 14.32 -20.03
N ASN A 55 3.05 14.00 -20.96
CA ASN A 55 3.55 14.94 -21.97
C ASN A 55 3.04 14.63 -23.37
N TYR A 56 1.98 13.82 -23.53
CA TYR A 56 1.33 13.64 -24.82
C TYR A 56 0.65 14.95 -25.26
N ALA A 57 0.76 15.32 -26.53
CA ALA A 57 -0.05 16.37 -27.15
C ALA A 57 -0.17 16.17 -28.67
N GLU A 58 -1.40 16.22 -29.19
CA GLU A 58 -1.68 16.06 -30.62
C GLU A 58 -3.01 16.75 -30.99
N ASN A 59 -3.12 17.26 -32.23
CA ASN A 59 -4.43 17.56 -32.80
C ASN A 59 -4.87 16.38 -33.68
N ILE A 60 -5.74 15.55 -33.13
CA ILE A 60 -6.23 14.33 -33.79
C ILE A 60 -7.37 14.60 -34.79
N GLY A 61 -7.76 15.86 -34.98
CA GLY A 61 -8.77 16.25 -35.98
C GLY A 61 -10.21 15.86 -35.63
N ASP A 62 -10.49 15.57 -34.35
CA ASP A 62 -11.82 15.15 -33.86
C ASP A 62 -12.77 16.33 -33.55
N GLY A 63 -12.28 17.55 -33.72
CA GLY A 63 -13.04 18.78 -33.49
C GLY A 63 -12.90 19.38 -32.08
N ARG A 64 -12.07 18.77 -31.21
CA ARG A 64 -11.82 19.26 -29.83
C ARG A 64 -10.57 20.13 -29.68
N GLY A 65 -9.89 20.43 -30.79
CA GLY A 65 -8.64 21.19 -30.79
C GLY A 65 -7.43 20.27 -30.57
N ILE A 66 -6.51 20.66 -29.68
CA ILE A 66 -5.36 19.84 -29.30
C ILE A 66 -5.74 19.01 -28.06
N THR A 67 -5.59 17.70 -28.15
CA THR A 67 -5.70 16.73 -27.06
C THR A 67 -4.34 16.54 -26.41
N PHE A 68 -4.24 16.59 -25.08
CA PHE A 68 -2.98 16.51 -24.37
C PHE A 68 -3.09 15.96 -22.94
N GLY A 69 -1.97 15.49 -22.40
CA GLY A 69 -1.85 14.99 -21.03
C GLY A 69 -2.41 13.57 -20.81
N CYS A 70 -2.38 13.13 -19.56
CA CYS A 70 -2.53 11.72 -19.17
C CYS A 70 -3.90 11.08 -19.45
N ILE A 71 -4.93 11.90 -19.64
CA ILE A 71 -6.30 11.47 -19.96
C ILE A 71 -6.88 12.16 -21.20
N GLY A 72 -6.05 12.89 -21.96
CA GLY A 72 -6.51 13.59 -23.17
C GLY A 72 -7.37 14.83 -22.90
N PHE A 73 -6.92 15.74 -22.03
CA PHE A 73 -7.51 17.07 -21.89
C PHE A 73 -7.51 17.80 -23.24
N CYS A 74 -8.54 18.59 -23.55
CA CYS A 74 -8.57 19.27 -24.86
C CYS A 74 -8.62 20.79 -24.75
N THR A 75 -7.91 21.47 -25.66
CA THR A 75 -7.90 22.95 -25.71
C THR A 75 -9.25 23.54 -26.12
N GLY A 76 -10.12 22.75 -26.74
CA GLY A 76 -11.43 23.16 -27.24
C GLY A 76 -12.61 22.69 -26.40
N THR A 77 -12.38 22.17 -25.18
CA THR A 77 -13.44 21.66 -24.28
C THR A 77 -13.32 22.18 -22.84
N TYR A 78 -12.69 23.35 -22.65
CA TYR A 78 -12.49 24.07 -21.37
C TYR A 78 -11.54 23.41 -20.37
N ASP A 79 -11.61 22.10 -20.20
CA ASP A 79 -10.78 21.29 -19.29
C ASP A 79 -9.27 21.52 -19.50
N GLY A 80 -8.81 21.62 -20.76
CA GLY A 80 -7.43 21.97 -21.07
C GLY A 80 -7.02 23.35 -20.53
N ASN A 81 -7.89 24.37 -20.65
CA ASN A 81 -7.60 25.70 -20.11
C ASN A 81 -7.63 25.72 -18.58
N ILE A 82 -8.59 25.02 -17.96
CA ILE A 82 -8.67 24.85 -16.50
C ILE A 82 -7.37 24.23 -15.97
N LEU A 83 -6.85 23.21 -16.65
CA LEU A 83 -5.59 22.55 -16.32
C LEU A 83 -4.39 23.53 -16.38
N ILE A 84 -4.25 24.29 -17.47
CA ILE A 84 -3.11 25.22 -17.63
C ILE A 84 -3.19 26.37 -16.63
N LYS A 85 -4.40 26.86 -16.30
CA LYS A 85 -4.59 27.86 -15.23
C LYS A 85 -4.17 27.32 -13.88
N HIS A 86 -4.61 26.11 -13.51
CA HIS A 86 -4.18 25.47 -12.26
C HIS A 86 -2.67 25.22 -12.22
N TYR A 87 -2.08 24.79 -13.33
CA TYR A 87 -0.62 24.65 -13.41
C TYR A 87 0.08 26.01 -13.21
N THR A 88 -0.51 27.10 -13.69
CA THR A 88 0.02 28.46 -13.49
C THR A 88 -0.19 28.97 -12.06
N GLU A 89 -1.21 28.53 -11.36
CA GLU A 89 -1.36 28.77 -9.92
C GLU A 89 -0.28 28.06 -9.10
N LEU A 90 0.10 26.83 -9.51
CA LEU A 90 1.16 26.05 -8.88
C LEU A 90 2.56 26.56 -9.24
N ASN A 91 2.77 26.97 -10.49
CA ASN A 91 4.03 27.51 -11.01
C ASN A 91 3.76 28.74 -11.89
N PRO A 92 3.80 29.98 -11.34
CA PRO A 92 3.48 31.19 -12.09
C PRO A 92 4.38 31.47 -13.31
N ASP A 93 5.62 30.95 -13.31
CA ASP A 93 6.62 31.20 -14.36
C ASP A 93 6.67 30.07 -15.42
N ASN A 94 5.70 29.16 -15.43
CA ASN A 94 5.71 28.01 -16.33
C ASN A 94 5.59 28.40 -17.82
N VAL A 95 6.17 27.55 -18.69
CA VAL A 95 6.21 27.78 -20.14
C VAL A 95 4.83 27.82 -20.82
N LEU A 96 3.82 27.16 -20.23
CA LEU A 96 2.49 27.04 -20.80
C LEU A 96 1.58 28.23 -20.46
N ALA A 97 1.91 29.03 -19.43
CA ALA A 97 1.14 30.20 -19.02
C ALA A 97 0.92 31.21 -20.16
N LYS A 98 1.87 31.32 -21.09
CA LYS A 98 1.78 32.21 -22.27
C LYS A 98 0.62 31.87 -23.21
N TYR A 99 0.06 30.66 -23.13
CA TYR A 99 -1.05 30.21 -23.97
C TYR A 99 -2.44 30.52 -23.39
N ILE A 100 -2.54 30.85 -22.09
CA ILE A 100 -3.82 31.13 -21.42
C ILE A 100 -4.66 32.18 -22.18
N PRO A 101 -4.12 33.31 -22.66
CA PRO A 101 -4.93 34.28 -23.41
C PRO A 101 -5.52 33.74 -24.73
N ALA A 102 -4.86 32.75 -25.36
CA ALA A 102 -5.39 32.10 -26.56
C ALA A 102 -6.47 31.07 -26.17
N LEU A 103 -6.22 30.29 -25.12
CA LEU A 103 -7.19 29.33 -24.58
C LEU A 103 -8.47 30.03 -24.10
N ASP A 104 -8.36 31.18 -23.43
CA ASP A 104 -9.51 32.01 -23.02
C ASP A 104 -10.36 32.48 -24.21
N LYS A 105 -9.74 32.78 -25.35
CA LYS A 105 -10.47 33.15 -26.57
C LYS A 105 -11.17 31.95 -27.21
N ILE A 106 -10.55 30.77 -27.15
CA ILE A 106 -11.13 29.52 -27.64
C ILE A 106 -12.37 29.18 -26.80
N ASP A 107 -12.24 29.19 -25.48
CA ASP A 107 -13.34 28.94 -24.54
C ASP A 107 -14.49 29.96 -24.67
N ALA A 108 -14.18 31.23 -24.95
CA ALA A 108 -15.19 32.26 -25.21
C ALA A 108 -15.85 32.15 -26.60
N GLY A 109 -15.29 31.33 -27.48
CA GLY A 109 -15.76 31.11 -28.84
C GLY A 109 -16.99 30.21 -28.94
N SER A 110 -17.40 29.89 -30.17
CA SER A 110 -18.50 28.95 -30.40
C SER A 110 -18.00 27.51 -30.32
N HIS A 111 -18.66 26.70 -29.50
CA HIS A 111 -18.51 25.25 -29.45
C HIS A 111 -19.62 24.63 -30.29
N TYR A 112 -19.25 24.00 -31.41
CA TYR A 112 -20.19 23.48 -32.41
C TYR A 112 -19.72 22.17 -33.05
N ALA A 113 -18.46 21.78 -32.84
CA ALA A 113 -17.92 20.49 -33.25
C ALA A 113 -18.12 19.44 -32.15
N ALA A 114 -17.76 18.18 -32.41
CA ALA A 114 -17.85 17.09 -31.44
C ALA A 114 -19.21 17.02 -30.71
N ASP A 115 -20.31 16.84 -31.44
CA ASP A 115 -21.67 16.86 -30.87
C ASP A 115 -22.10 18.18 -30.19
N GLY A 116 -21.40 19.28 -30.48
CA GLY A 116 -21.74 20.63 -30.00
C GLY A 116 -20.99 21.07 -28.74
N ASP A 117 -20.02 20.27 -28.28
CA ASP A 117 -19.20 20.59 -27.11
C ASP A 117 -17.78 21.08 -27.46
N GLY A 118 -17.34 20.87 -28.71
CA GLY A 118 -15.97 21.12 -29.14
C GLY A 118 -15.79 22.43 -29.91
N ASN A 119 -14.68 23.11 -29.65
CA ASN A 119 -14.15 24.18 -30.48
C ASN A 119 -12.86 23.69 -31.19
N PRO A 120 -12.85 23.56 -32.53
CA PRO A 120 -11.69 23.03 -33.27
C PRO A 120 -10.55 24.04 -33.43
N SER A 121 -10.71 25.27 -32.94
CA SER A 121 -9.71 26.33 -33.11
C SER A 121 -8.41 26.00 -32.39
N VAL A 122 -7.29 26.28 -33.08
CA VAL A 122 -5.93 26.25 -32.53
C VAL A 122 -5.23 27.61 -32.68
N GLU A 123 -6.02 28.67 -32.93
CA GLU A 123 -5.50 30.02 -33.12
C GLU A 123 -4.78 30.51 -31.85
N GLY A 124 -3.54 31.00 -32.01
CA GLY A 124 -2.72 31.46 -30.89
C GLY A 124 -2.00 30.35 -30.11
N LEU A 125 -2.16 29.07 -30.48
CA LEU A 125 -1.50 27.92 -29.85
C LEU A 125 -0.25 27.44 -30.60
N SER A 126 0.40 28.34 -31.36
CA SER A 126 1.65 27.99 -32.06
C SER A 126 2.74 27.59 -31.06
N GLY A 127 3.31 26.40 -31.24
CA GLY A 127 4.30 25.81 -30.33
C GLY A 127 3.70 25.06 -29.13
N PHE A 128 2.39 25.10 -28.89
CA PHE A 128 1.76 24.48 -27.70
C PHE A 128 2.08 22.98 -27.60
N ILE A 129 1.94 22.23 -28.69
CA ILE A 129 2.26 20.80 -28.74
C ILE A 129 3.73 20.55 -28.38
N GLN A 130 4.65 21.36 -28.91
CA GLN A 130 6.08 21.21 -28.63
C GLN A 130 6.40 21.50 -27.15
N ASP A 131 5.79 22.54 -26.59
CA ASP A 131 6.00 22.93 -25.20
C ASP A 131 5.41 21.90 -24.23
N VAL A 132 4.25 21.30 -24.54
CA VAL A 132 3.70 20.18 -23.74
C VAL A 132 4.59 18.94 -23.85
N ASN A 133 4.98 18.54 -25.06
CA ASN A 133 5.84 17.38 -25.28
C ASN A 133 7.19 17.49 -24.56
N SER A 134 7.70 18.72 -24.41
CA SER A 134 8.97 19.02 -23.74
C SER A 134 8.82 19.35 -22.25
N CYS A 135 7.60 19.32 -21.69
CA CYS A 135 7.34 19.68 -20.30
C CYS A 135 7.59 18.48 -19.38
N ASP A 136 8.66 18.54 -18.59
CA ASP A 136 9.02 17.55 -17.58
C ASP A 136 8.77 18.04 -16.14
N ASP A 137 8.17 19.22 -15.97
CA ASP A 137 7.89 19.83 -14.67
C ASP A 137 6.99 18.91 -13.81
N PRO A 138 7.44 18.47 -12.62
CA PRO A 138 6.62 17.69 -11.69
C PRO A 138 5.29 18.36 -11.31
N LEU A 139 5.24 19.69 -11.27
CA LEU A 139 4.01 20.45 -10.99
C LEU A 139 3.01 20.38 -12.15
N PHE A 140 3.47 20.17 -13.39
CA PHE A 140 2.59 19.91 -14.52
C PHE A 140 1.91 18.54 -14.39
N LYS A 141 2.66 17.50 -13.99
CA LYS A 141 2.09 16.18 -13.68
C LYS A 141 1.09 16.26 -12.52
N LYS A 142 1.45 16.97 -11.45
CA LYS A 142 0.57 17.21 -10.30
C LYS A 142 -0.73 17.91 -10.74
N SER A 143 -0.62 18.96 -11.56
CA SER A 143 -1.79 19.69 -12.05
C SER A 143 -2.75 18.77 -12.82
N GLN A 144 -2.21 17.87 -13.66
CA GLN A 144 -3.00 16.88 -14.39
C GLN A 144 -3.72 15.91 -13.47
N MET A 145 -3.04 15.40 -12.45
CA MET A 145 -3.65 14.50 -11.46
C MET A 145 -4.74 15.20 -10.64
N ASP A 146 -4.50 16.44 -10.20
CA ASP A 146 -5.50 17.23 -9.46
C ASP A 146 -6.78 17.43 -10.30
N LYS A 147 -6.64 17.74 -11.60
CA LYS A 147 -7.80 17.99 -12.48
C LYS A 147 -8.46 16.72 -13.00
N LEU A 148 -7.71 15.64 -13.17
CA LEU A 148 -8.27 14.30 -13.38
C LEU A 148 -9.21 13.94 -12.23
N ASP A 149 -8.77 14.18 -10.99
CA ASP A 149 -9.55 13.87 -9.80
C ASP A 149 -10.78 14.75 -9.68
N GLU A 150 -10.59 16.07 -9.79
CA GLU A 150 -11.65 17.06 -9.64
C GLU A 150 -12.74 16.93 -10.71
N LEU A 151 -12.36 16.75 -11.97
CA LEU A 151 -13.30 16.85 -13.09
C LEU A 151 -13.90 15.49 -13.50
N TYR A 152 -13.21 14.38 -13.23
CA TYR A 152 -13.61 13.06 -13.75
C TYR A 152 -13.74 11.99 -12.67
N TYR A 153 -12.66 11.73 -11.90
CA TYR A 153 -12.66 10.59 -10.97
C TYR A 153 -13.66 10.77 -9.83
N ASN A 154 -13.61 11.92 -9.13
CA ASN A 154 -14.50 12.18 -8.00
C ASN A 154 -15.99 12.23 -8.45
N PRO A 155 -16.35 12.95 -9.54
CA PRO A 155 -17.71 12.90 -10.06
C PRO A 155 -18.17 11.48 -10.46
N ALA A 156 -17.29 10.66 -11.03
CA ALA A 156 -17.62 9.27 -11.37
C ALA A 156 -17.92 8.42 -10.14
N MET A 157 -17.14 8.60 -9.06
CA MET A 157 -17.39 7.90 -7.79
C MET A 157 -18.69 8.37 -7.13
N GLU A 158 -18.96 9.68 -7.14
CA GLU A 158 -20.25 10.23 -6.66
C GLU A 158 -21.44 9.67 -7.44
N ILE A 159 -21.31 9.55 -8.76
CA ILE A 159 -22.34 8.92 -9.60
C ILE A 159 -22.54 7.46 -9.19
N ALA A 160 -21.44 6.69 -9.04
CA ALA A 160 -21.50 5.29 -8.64
C ALA A 160 -22.20 5.11 -7.28
N ASP A 161 -21.87 5.94 -6.30
CA ASP A 161 -22.50 5.94 -4.98
C ASP A 161 -23.98 6.34 -5.04
N SER A 162 -24.32 7.31 -5.89
CA SER A 162 -25.71 7.78 -6.07
C SER A 162 -26.64 6.66 -6.56
N ILE A 163 -26.13 5.76 -7.40
CA ILE A 163 -26.85 4.60 -7.93
C ILE A 163 -26.66 3.32 -7.09
N GLY A 164 -25.85 3.38 -6.03
CA GLY A 164 -25.57 2.27 -5.11
C GLY A 164 -24.69 1.16 -5.68
N ALA A 165 -23.82 1.48 -6.64
CA ALA A 165 -22.85 0.54 -7.19
C ALA A 165 -21.79 0.18 -6.15
N LYS A 166 -21.53 -1.11 -5.98
CA LYS A 166 -20.54 -1.66 -5.05
C LYS A 166 -19.35 -2.29 -5.77
N ASN A 167 -19.56 -2.83 -6.96
CA ASN A 167 -18.52 -3.55 -7.70
C ASN A 167 -17.48 -2.57 -8.25
N ALA A 168 -16.19 -2.90 -8.07
CA ALA A 168 -15.08 -2.11 -8.61
C ALA A 168 -15.16 -1.99 -10.14
N LEU A 169 -15.60 -3.05 -10.84
CA LEU A 169 -15.79 -3.03 -12.29
C LEU A 169 -16.89 -2.04 -12.73
N THR A 170 -17.97 -1.89 -11.97
CA THR A 170 -19.02 -0.89 -12.26
C THR A 170 -18.47 0.53 -12.09
N LYS A 171 -17.71 0.76 -11.02
CA LYS A 171 -17.05 2.06 -10.76
C LYS A 171 -16.05 2.41 -11.87
N ALA A 172 -15.22 1.45 -12.29
CA ALA A 172 -14.29 1.59 -13.41
C ALA A 172 -15.02 1.97 -14.70
N PHE A 173 -16.15 1.33 -14.98
CA PHE A 173 -16.93 1.61 -16.18
C PHE A 173 -17.59 3.00 -16.15
N ILE A 174 -18.05 3.46 -14.99
CA ILE A 174 -18.61 4.81 -14.82
C ILE A 174 -17.53 5.87 -15.02
N TYR A 175 -16.33 5.65 -14.45
CA TYR A 175 -15.19 6.52 -14.69
C TYR A 175 -14.84 6.63 -16.18
N ASP A 176 -14.76 5.49 -16.86
CA ASP A 176 -14.47 5.44 -18.30
C ASP A 176 -15.56 6.13 -19.16
N MET A 177 -16.83 6.05 -18.74
CA MET A 177 -17.90 6.83 -19.36
C MET A 177 -17.73 8.34 -19.13
N CYS A 178 -17.27 8.76 -17.95
CA CYS A 178 -17.03 10.18 -17.66
C CYS A 178 -15.86 10.73 -18.50
N ILE A 179 -14.81 9.93 -18.71
CA ILE A 179 -13.70 10.30 -19.62
C ILE A 179 -14.21 10.45 -21.05
N ARG A 180 -14.88 9.42 -21.59
CA ARG A 180 -15.29 9.42 -23.01
C ARG A 180 -16.46 10.35 -23.35
N HIS A 181 -17.47 10.44 -22.48
CA HIS A 181 -18.73 11.14 -22.78
C HIS A 181 -18.95 12.38 -21.90
N GLY A 182 -17.99 12.74 -21.05
CA GLY A 182 -18.18 13.70 -19.99
C GLY A 182 -19.12 13.19 -18.89
N VAL A 183 -19.12 13.90 -17.76
CA VAL A 183 -19.95 13.57 -16.58
C VAL A 183 -21.45 13.57 -16.92
N ASP A 184 -21.91 14.53 -17.72
CA ASP A 184 -23.32 14.62 -18.10
C ASP A 184 -23.76 13.56 -19.11
N GLY A 185 -22.88 13.19 -20.05
CA GLY A 185 -23.12 12.07 -20.95
C GLY A 185 -23.22 10.75 -20.19
N ALA A 186 -22.33 10.52 -19.22
CA ALA A 186 -22.39 9.36 -18.33
C ALA A 186 -23.71 9.32 -17.53
N LYS A 187 -24.13 10.44 -16.93
CA LYS A 187 -25.43 10.56 -16.22
C LYS A 187 -26.61 10.28 -17.14
N SER A 188 -26.57 10.72 -18.40
CA SER A 188 -27.62 10.45 -19.39
C SER A 188 -27.76 8.96 -19.69
N ILE A 189 -26.64 8.26 -19.92
CA ILE A 189 -26.61 6.81 -20.14
C ILE A 189 -27.16 6.06 -18.91
N ILE A 190 -26.72 6.44 -17.72
CA ILE A 190 -27.16 5.86 -16.44
C ILE A 190 -28.65 6.06 -16.21
N LYS A 191 -29.18 7.25 -16.50
CA LYS A 191 -30.62 7.53 -16.43
C LYS A 191 -31.41 6.63 -17.37
N ASN A 192 -30.92 6.40 -18.59
CA ASN A 192 -31.56 5.51 -19.56
C ASN A 192 -31.48 4.02 -19.17
N ALA A 193 -30.56 3.63 -18.30
CA ALA A 193 -30.49 2.28 -17.76
C ALA A 193 -31.63 1.96 -16.78
N GLY A 194 -32.34 2.95 -16.24
CA GLY A 194 -33.53 2.74 -15.39
C GLY A 194 -33.19 2.28 -13.98
N THR A 195 -33.88 1.27 -13.46
CA THR A 195 -33.77 0.80 -12.07
C THR A 195 -32.32 0.49 -11.68
N THR A 196 -31.81 1.22 -10.70
CA THR A 196 -30.42 1.17 -10.23
C THR A 196 -30.20 0.09 -9.16
N PRO A 197 -28.93 -0.29 -8.86
CA PRO A 197 -28.62 -1.17 -7.73
C PRO A 197 -29.20 -0.70 -6.39
N LYS A 198 -29.17 0.60 -6.12
CA LYS A 198 -29.80 1.23 -4.93
C LYS A 198 -31.31 1.01 -4.87
N GLN A 199 -31.95 0.84 -6.02
CA GLN A 199 -33.39 0.55 -6.14
C GLN A 199 -33.68 -0.96 -6.22
N GLY A 200 -32.67 -1.82 -6.00
CA GLY A 200 -32.82 -3.27 -5.94
C GLY A 200 -32.54 -4.02 -7.23
N ALA A 201 -31.96 -3.37 -8.26
CA ALA A 201 -31.47 -4.10 -9.43
C ALA A 201 -30.22 -4.93 -9.08
N ASP A 202 -30.08 -6.10 -9.71
CA ASP A 202 -28.82 -6.83 -9.68
C ASP A 202 -27.73 -6.03 -10.41
N GLU A 203 -26.59 -5.82 -9.75
CA GLU A 203 -25.57 -4.90 -10.22
C GLU A 203 -24.87 -5.38 -11.50
N ASN A 204 -24.64 -6.69 -11.63
CA ASN A 204 -24.03 -7.26 -12.84
C ASN A 204 -24.97 -7.13 -14.05
N THR A 205 -26.26 -7.40 -13.84
CA THR A 205 -27.30 -7.20 -14.86
C THR A 205 -27.42 -5.72 -15.23
N TYR A 206 -27.33 -4.81 -14.26
CA TYR A 206 -27.36 -3.37 -14.49
C TYR A 206 -26.14 -2.90 -15.29
N LEU A 207 -24.93 -3.36 -14.94
CA LEU A 207 -23.70 -3.06 -15.67
C LEU A 207 -23.76 -3.58 -17.12
N GLN A 208 -24.30 -4.79 -17.35
CA GLN A 208 -24.49 -5.31 -18.70
C GLN A 208 -25.43 -4.43 -19.55
N LYS A 209 -26.45 -3.85 -18.91
CA LYS A 209 -27.34 -2.87 -19.55
C LYS A 209 -26.62 -1.56 -19.87
N LEU A 210 -25.81 -1.04 -18.95
CA LEU A 210 -24.98 0.15 -19.19
C LEU A 210 -24.01 -0.06 -20.36
N LEU A 211 -23.31 -1.19 -20.40
CA LEU A 211 -22.42 -1.58 -21.50
C LEU A 211 -23.17 -1.57 -22.85
N SER A 212 -24.38 -2.10 -22.88
CA SER A 212 -25.22 -2.13 -24.09
C SER A 212 -25.67 -0.74 -24.54
N LEU A 213 -26.07 0.12 -23.61
CA LEU A 213 -26.46 1.50 -23.92
C LEU A 213 -25.27 2.32 -24.41
N ARG A 214 -24.10 2.13 -23.80
CA ARG A 214 -22.87 2.78 -24.23
C ARG A 214 -22.42 2.29 -25.60
N ASP A 215 -22.54 0.99 -25.92
CA ASP A 215 -22.27 0.48 -27.28
C ASP A 215 -23.13 1.19 -28.34
N VAL A 216 -24.39 1.47 -28.04
CA VAL A 216 -25.29 2.21 -28.94
C VAL A 216 -24.81 3.66 -29.10
N LYS A 217 -24.44 4.33 -28.01
CA LYS A 217 -23.94 5.71 -28.05
C LYS A 217 -22.62 5.82 -28.83
N LEU A 218 -21.65 4.92 -28.60
CA LEU A 218 -20.38 4.87 -29.35
C LEU A 218 -20.62 4.68 -30.86
N LYS A 219 -21.58 3.82 -31.25
CA LYS A 219 -21.97 3.66 -32.67
C LYS A 219 -22.61 4.91 -33.27
N GLN A 220 -23.39 5.65 -32.48
CA GLN A 220 -24.00 6.91 -32.91
C GLN A 220 -22.96 8.03 -33.11
N GLU A 221 -21.93 8.06 -32.26
CA GLU A 221 -20.81 9.02 -32.37
C GLU A 221 -19.99 8.81 -33.65
N GLY A 222 -19.97 7.59 -34.22
CA GLY A 222 -19.33 7.31 -35.51
C GLY A 222 -17.80 7.37 -35.49
N ALA A 223 -17.17 7.56 -34.33
CA ALA A 223 -15.72 7.73 -34.16
C ALA A 223 -14.89 6.44 -34.26
N GLY A 224 -15.44 5.35 -34.82
CA GLY A 224 -14.74 4.06 -35.01
C GLY A 224 -14.46 3.25 -33.72
N ASP A 225 -14.57 3.87 -32.55
CA ASP A 225 -14.33 3.27 -31.23
C ASP A 225 -15.52 2.45 -30.70
N VAL A 226 -15.97 1.48 -31.48
CA VAL A 226 -17.12 0.63 -31.10
C VAL A 226 -16.74 -0.54 -30.22
N ASN A 227 -15.43 -0.79 -30.03
CA ASN A 227 -14.89 -1.94 -29.30
C ASN A 227 -14.40 -1.61 -27.89
N ARG A 228 -14.42 -0.34 -27.45
CA ARG A 228 -13.98 0.10 -26.12
C ARG A 228 -14.51 -0.76 -24.97
N ASN A 229 -15.78 -1.15 -25.07
CA ASN A 229 -16.47 -1.89 -24.02
C ASN A 229 -16.10 -3.39 -23.96
N GLN A 230 -15.31 -3.90 -24.91
CA GLN A 230 -15.01 -5.33 -25.00
C GLN A 230 -14.23 -5.84 -23.80
N GLY A 231 -13.24 -5.07 -23.32
CA GLY A 231 -12.49 -5.40 -22.10
C GLY A 231 -13.40 -5.52 -20.88
N TYR A 232 -14.29 -4.55 -20.66
CA TYR A 232 -15.26 -4.58 -19.57
C TYR A 232 -16.21 -5.78 -19.64
N LYS A 233 -16.68 -6.15 -20.84
CA LYS A 233 -17.50 -7.36 -21.04
C LYS A 233 -16.73 -8.63 -20.68
N ASN A 234 -15.46 -8.72 -21.06
CA ASN A 234 -14.60 -9.87 -20.74
C ASN A 234 -14.39 -10.00 -19.23
N VAL A 235 -14.08 -8.91 -18.54
CA VAL A 235 -13.91 -8.90 -17.08
C VAL A 235 -15.21 -9.26 -16.38
N LEU A 236 -16.35 -8.72 -16.81
CA LEU A 236 -17.67 -9.08 -16.26
C LEU A 236 -17.97 -10.58 -16.44
N ASN A 237 -17.72 -11.13 -17.63
CA ASN A 237 -17.94 -12.55 -17.93
C ASN A 237 -17.01 -13.48 -17.13
N SER A 238 -15.80 -13.02 -16.79
CA SER A 238 -14.86 -13.77 -15.94
C SER A 238 -15.30 -13.84 -14.47
N GLY A 239 -16.23 -12.98 -14.05
CA GLY A 239 -16.64 -12.84 -12.65
C GLY A 239 -15.71 -11.97 -11.79
N ASN A 240 -14.66 -11.36 -12.37
CA ASN A 240 -13.74 -10.48 -11.64
C ASN A 240 -14.32 -9.07 -11.42
N ILE A 241 -15.48 -9.00 -10.75
CA ILE A 241 -16.22 -7.76 -10.49
C ILE A 241 -15.52 -6.84 -9.46
N ASP A 242 -14.63 -7.41 -8.65
CA ASP A 242 -13.80 -6.71 -7.66
C ASP A 242 -12.45 -6.22 -8.23
N LEU A 243 -12.16 -6.50 -9.51
CA LEU A 243 -10.91 -6.17 -10.18
C LEU A 243 -9.66 -6.68 -9.45
N LYS A 244 -9.71 -7.90 -8.92
CA LYS A 244 -8.57 -8.54 -8.25
C LYS A 244 -7.42 -8.68 -9.24
N THR A 245 -6.27 -8.11 -8.90
CA THR A 245 -5.06 -8.12 -9.73
C THR A 245 -4.17 -9.34 -9.45
N PRO A 246 -3.32 -9.74 -10.42
CA PRO A 246 -3.31 -9.26 -11.79
C PRO A 246 -4.44 -9.89 -12.63
N PHE A 247 -4.96 -9.16 -13.62
CA PHE A 247 -5.89 -9.71 -14.60
C PHE A 247 -5.62 -9.19 -16.02
N THR A 248 -6.17 -9.87 -17.02
CA THR A 248 -6.04 -9.45 -18.42
C THR A 248 -7.19 -8.56 -18.83
N PHE A 249 -6.89 -7.39 -19.38
CA PHE A 249 -7.86 -6.47 -19.98
C PHE A 249 -7.62 -6.37 -21.48
N VAL A 250 -8.70 -6.30 -22.26
CA VAL A 250 -8.64 -6.25 -23.72
C VAL A 250 -9.09 -4.88 -24.20
N ALA A 251 -8.19 -4.15 -24.86
CA ALA A 251 -8.47 -2.89 -25.51
C ALA A 251 -8.14 -3.03 -27.00
N TYR A 252 -9.10 -2.72 -27.88
CA TYR A 252 -8.92 -2.74 -29.35
C TYR A 252 -8.42 -4.05 -29.99
N GLY A 253 -8.46 -5.17 -29.27
CA GLY A 253 -7.95 -6.47 -29.73
C GLY A 253 -6.60 -6.85 -29.12
N ASP A 254 -5.94 -5.91 -28.46
CA ASP A 254 -4.69 -6.12 -27.73
C ASP A 254 -4.98 -6.52 -26.28
N TYR A 255 -4.05 -7.29 -25.70
CA TYR A 255 -4.16 -7.87 -24.36
C TYR A 255 -3.16 -7.20 -23.43
N PHE A 256 -3.67 -6.61 -22.35
CA PHE A 256 -2.88 -5.89 -21.34
C PHE A 256 -2.98 -6.59 -19.99
N THR A 257 -1.88 -6.64 -19.24
CA THR A 257 -1.90 -7.07 -17.83
C THR A 257 -2.15 -5.86 -16.94
N ILE A 258 -3.25 -5.91 -16.19
CA ILE A 258 -3.60 -4.92 -15.17
C ILE A 258 -3.16 -5.47 -13.83
N ASP A 259 -2.22 -4.80 -13.18
CA ASP A 259 -1.60 -5.21 -11.92
C ASP A 259 -1.71 -4.15 -10.81
N GLY A 260 -2.25 -2.97 -11.13
CA GLY A 260 -2.42 -1.84 -10.20
C GLY A 260 -1.15 -1.00 -10.03
N LYS A 261 -0.07 -1.28 -10.79
CA LYS A 261 1.18 -0.54 -10.73
C LYS A 261 1.20 0.56 -11.79
N LEU A 262 0.82 1.77 -11.37
CA LEU A 262 0.98 2.98 -12.18
C LEU A 262 2.18 3.78 -11.71
N ASP A 263 3.01 4.18 -12.66
CA ASP A 263 4.02 5.21 -12.47
C ASP A 263 3.33 6.58 -12.55
N LEU A 264 2.99 7.14 -11.38
CA LEU A 264 2.39 8.47 -11.27
C LEU A 264 3.44 9.60 -11.34
N GLY A 265 4.71 9.27 -11.62
CA GLY A 265 5.76 10.27 -11.68
C GLY A 265 5.96 11.02 -10.37
N GLU A 266 5.65 10.40 -9.23
CA GLU A 266 6.22 10.84 -7.96
C GLU A 266 7.72 10.95 -8.18
N GLN A 267 8.31 12.06 -7.77
CA GLN A 267 9.75 12.05 -7.57
C GLN A 267 10.01 10.95 -6.54
N GLN A 268 10.40 9.76 -7.03
CA GLN A 268 11.55 9.13 -6.45
C GLN A 268 12.63 10.21 -6.54
N GLN A 269 12.77 10.99 -5.47
CA GLN A 269 14.10 11.38 -5.04
C GLN A 269 14.92 10.11 -5.22
N GLU A 270 15.88 10.13 -6.14
CA GLU A 270 17.04 9.27 -6.02
C GLU A 270 17.60 9.56 -4.64
N THR A 271 17.11 8.79 -3.67
CA THR A 271 17.57 8.78 -2.31
C THR A 271 18.90 8.08 -2.41
N THR A 272 19.95 8.89 -2.59
CA THR A 272 21.28 8.50 -2.16
C THR A 272 21.15 7.92 -0.75
N VAL A 273 21.91 6.86 -0.49
CA VAL A 273 21.83 5.98 0.69
C VAL A 273 21.74 6.73 2.04
N GLU A 274 22.13 8.00 2.09
CA GLU A 274 21.95 8.89 3.25
C GLU A 274 20.50 9.26 3.60
N ASP A 275 19.55 9.36 2.66
CA ASP A 275 18.18 9.83 2.95
C ASP A 275 17.21 8.70 3.37
N ARG A 276 17.61 7.42 3.26
CA ARG A 276 16.79 6.30 3.80
C ARG A 276 16.83 6.19 5.33
N LYS A 277 17.64 7.00 6.01
CA LYS A 277 17.73 6.97 7.48
C LYS A 277 16.65 7.78 8.20
N ASN A 278 15.76 8.47 7.49
CA ASN A 278 14.65 9.25 8.08
C ASN A 278 13.32 9.11 7.30
N SER A 279 12.95 7.89 6.90
CA SER A 279 11.65 7.66 6.27
C SER A 279 10.51 7.79 7.27
N THR A 280 9.69 8.85 7.14
CA THR A 280 8.36 8.95 7.76
C THR A 280 7.35 8.11 6.98
N ALA A 281 6.98 6.93 7.50
CA ALA A 281 5.87 6.18 6.96
C ALA A 281 4.53 6.78 7.45
N ALA A 282 3.58 6.93 6.53
CA ALA A 282 2.22 7.35 6.87
C ALA A 282 1.44 6.15 7.42
N VAL A 283 1.01 6.23 8.67
CA VAL A 283 0.30 5.18 9.40
C VAL A 283 -1.18 5.12 9.00
N ILE A 284 -1.72 3.90 8.84
CA ILE A 284 -3.12 3.65 8.50
C ILE A 284 -4.03 4.07 9.66
N ILE A 285 -5.06 4.85 9.36
CA ILE A 285 -6.15 5.17 10.30
C ILE A 285 -7.14 4.02 10.28
N GLU A 286 -7.33 3.35 11.41
CA GLU A 286 -8.30 2.26 11.53
C GLU A 286 -9.73 2.77 11.66
N ALA A 287 -9.92 3.83 12.45
CA ALA A 287 -11.23 4.42 12.70
C ALA A 287 -11.11 5.81 13.32
N ASP A 288 -12.04 6.71 13.01
CA ASP A 288 -12.34 7.90 13.80
C ASP A 288 -13.85 8.02 14.08
N ASN A 289 -14.22 8.80 15.10
CA ASN A 289 -15.63 8.98 15.45
C ASN A 289 -15.88 10.25 16.28
N ARG A 290 -16.83 11.06 15.81
CA ARG A 290 -17.30 12.26 16.52
C ARG A 290 -18.11 11.91 17.76
N LEU A 291 -17.73 12.52 18.88
CA LEU A 291 -18.48 12.50 20.14
C LEU A 291 -19.23 13.82 20.30
N ARG A 292 -20.56 13.78 20.14
CA ARG A 292 -21.41 14.98 20.14
C ARG A 292 -22.42 14.99 21.28
N GLU A 293 -22.29 15.95 22.20
CA GLU A 293 -23.17 16.08 23.37
C GLU A 293 -24.64 16.36 23.01
N ALA A 294 -24.88 17.11 21.93
CA ALA A 294 -26.24 17.45 21.47
C ALA A 294 -27.05 16.23 21.01
N SER A 295 -26.38 15.12 20.70
CA SER A 295 -26.95 13.90 20.16
C SER A 295 -26.21 12.71 20.74
N PRO A 296 -26.35 12.46 22.05
CA PRO A 296 -25.32 11.79 22.83
C PRO A 296 -25.28 10.26 22.66
N ASP A 297 -26.26 9.70 21.96
CA ASP A 297 -26.35 8.26 21.65
C ASP A 297 -26.23 7.98 20.15
N ILE A 298 -25.93 8.99 19.31
CA ILE A 298 -25.69 8.80 17.88
C ILE A 298 -24.22 8.43 17.64
N VAL A 299 -24.00 7.45 16.78
CA VAL A 299 -22.68 7.03 16.28
C VAL A 299 -22.43 7.73 14.95
N TYR A 300 -21.23 8.31 14.78
CA TYR A 300 -20.88 9.15 13.63
C TYR A 300 -19.74 8.56 12.78
N GLN A 301 -19.71 7.22 12.63
CA GLN A 301 -18.64 6.49 11.93
C GLN A 301 -18.40 6.93 10.48
N SER A 302 -19.43 7.38 9.76
CA SER A 302 -19.34 7.82 8.36
C SER A 302 -19.35 9.34 8.20
N SER A 303 -19.08 10.09 9.27
CA SER A 303 -19.02 11.55 9.23
C SER A 303 -17.70 11.99 8.62
N SER A 304 -17.71 12.80 7.56
CA SER A 304 -16.51 13.38 6.92
C SER A 304 -15.76 14.43 7.78
N PHE A 305 -16.04 14.50 9.08
CA PHE A 305 -15.56 15.57 9.95
C PHE A 305 -15.10 15.04 11.30
N ILE A 306 -14.06 15.67 11.84
CA ILE A 306 -13.56 15.60 13.22
C ILE A 306 -13.83 16.96 13.85
N ASP A 307 -14.46 17.02 15.01
CA ASP A 307 -14.72 18.31 15.65
C ASP A 307 -14.43 18.34 17.15
N VAL A 308 -14.03 19.53 17.59
CA VAL A 308 -13.64 19.76 18.98
C VAL A 308 -14.09 21.12 19.46
N GLY A 309 -14.32 21.21 20.77
CA GLY A 309 -14.68 22.47 21.44
C GLY A 309 -16.17 22.57 21.70
N GLY A 310 -16.64 23.81 21.91
CA GLY A 310 -18.03 24.06 22.22
C GLY A 310 -18.65 25.14 21.36
N ILE A 311 -19.91 24.97 21.02
CA ILE A 311 -20.73 26.03 20.43
C ILE A 311 -22.08 26.04 21.13
N LYS A 312 -22.50 27.23 21.57
CA LYS A 312 -23.65 27.41 22.47
C LYS A 312 -23.42 26.63 23.79
N SER A 313 -24.27 25.64 24.08
CA SER A 313 -24.22 24.84 25.31
C SER A 313 -23.81 23.38 25.08
N PHE A 314 -23.33 23.04 23.88
CA PHE A 314 -22.98 21.67 23.51
C PHE A 314 -21.50 21.53 23.22
N ARG A 315 -20.94 20.40 23.62
CA ARG A 315 -19.54 20.03 23.48
C ARG A 315 -19.33 18.97 22.40
N TYR A 316 -18.15 19.01 21.83
CA TYR A 316 -17.69 18.19 20.73
C TYR A 316 -16.27 17.72 21.02
N ARG A 317 -16.03 16.44 20.80
CA ARG A 317 -14.75 15.75 20.98
C ARG A 317 -14.65 14.67 19.93
N ASP A 318 -13.46 14.11 19.77
CA ASP A 318 -13.23 13.03 18.82
C ASP A 318 -12.42 11.89 19.45
N VAL A 319 -12.59 10.70 18.91
CA VAL A 319 -11.74 9.55 19.19
C VAL A 319 -11.25 8.94 17.89
N MET A 320 -9.96 8.64 17.81
CA MET A 320 -9.31 8.15 16.60
C MET A 320 -8.35 7.01 16.93
N ARG A 321 -8.28 5.96 16.12
CA ARG A 321 -7.38 4.82 16.29
C ARG A 321 -6.59 4.58 15.01
N PHE A 322 -5.33 4.23 15.18
CA PHE A 322 -4.36 3.98 14.11
C PHE A 322 -3.80 2.58 14.26
N ASP A 323 -3.43 1.94 13.15
CA ASP A 323 -2.74 0.66 13.17
C ASP A 323 -1.25 0.91 13.42
N LEU A 324 -0.80 0.60 14.64
CA LEU A 324 0.61 0.73 15.03
C LEU A 324 1.32 -0.63 15.09
N SER A 325 0.72 -1.69 14.51
CA SER A 325 1.23 -3.06 14.63
C SER A 325 2.59 -3.29 13.98
N GLU A 326 2.94 -2.47 12.99
CA GLU A 326 4.25 -2.47 12.33
C GLU A 326 5.37 -1.91 13.24
N TYR A 327 5.01 -1.08 14.22
CA TYR A 327 5.94 -0.43 15.15
C TYR A 327 5.98 -1.20 16.47
N THR A 328 6.75 -2.28 16.51
CA THR A 328 6.95 -3.10 17.72
C THR A 328 8.02 -2.51 18.64
N SER A 329 8.20 -3.08 19.84
CA SER A 329 9.12 -2.60 20.88
C SER A 329 10.60 -2.49 20.45
N ASP A 330 10.96 -3.08 19.31
CA ASP A 330 12.32 -3.09 18.78
C ASP A 330 12.64 -1.79 18.00
N PHE A 331 11.62 -0.99 17.67
CA PHE A 331 11.76 0.29 16.99
C PHE A 331 11.66 1.44 18.01
N HIS A 332 12.71 2.26 18.09
CA HIS A 332 12.67 3.49 18.87
C HIS A 332 11.93 4.56 18.07
N VAL A 333 10.63 4.75 18.27
CA VAL A 333 9.94 5.93 17.69
C VAL A 333 10.68 7.20 18.12
N SER A 334 11.28 7.96 17.21
CA SER A 334 11.96 9.23 17.53
C SER A 334 10.96 10.37 17.59
N ASN A 335 10.04 10.39 16.62
CA ASN A 335 9.02 11.40 16.44
C ASN A 335 7.73 10.76 15.94
N ALA A 336 6.58 11.28 16.37
CA ALA A 336 5.29 10.97 15.77
C ALA A 336 4.44 12.22 15.65
N THR A 337 3.96 12.51 14.45
CA THR A 337 3.24 13.73 14.11
C THR A 337 1.86 13.38 13.56
N LEU A 338 0.80 13.81 14.27
CA LEU A 338 -0.57 13.76 13.79
C LEU A 338 -0.87 15.06 13.04
N SER A 339 -1.34 14.97 11.80
CA SER A 339 -1.69 16.12 10.95
C SER A 339 -3.19 16.12 10.67
N LEU A 340 -3.89 17.20 11.04
CA LEU A 340 -5.33 17.38 10.81
C LEU A 340 -5.60 18.59 9.90
N TYR A 341 -6.45 18.44 8.87
CA TYR A 341 -6.73 19.51 7.91
C TYR A 341 -7.88 20.43 8.36
N TRP A 342 -7.59 21.68 8.70
CA TRP A 342 -8.56 22.60 9.31
C TRP A 342 -9.36 23.39 8.27
N TYR A 343 -10.70 23.23 8.28
CA TYR A 343 -11.58 23.84 7.28
C TYR A 343 -12.76 24.66 7.86
N TYR A 344 -13.12 24.50 9.14
CA TYR A 344 -14.31 25.14 9.74
C TYR A 344 -14.02 25.82 11.09
N PRO A 345 -14.61 27.00 11.42
CA PRO A 345 -15.74 27.70 10.78
C PRO A 345 -15.40 28.53 9.54
N ALA A 346 -16.11 28.29 8.44
CA ALA A 346 -15.90 29.02 7.18
C ALA A 346 -16.24 30.51 7.32
N GLY A 347 -15.28 31.37 6.98
CA GLY A 347 -15.46 32.82 6.85
C GLY A 347 -15.82 33.58 8.14
N THR A 348 -15.75 32.96 9.32
CA THR A 348 -16.18 33.60 10.59
C THR A 348 -15.18 33.33 11.71
N SER A 349 -14.83 34.36 12.49
CA SER A 349 -14.01 34.22 13.69
C SER A 349 -14.79 33.61 14.86
N ARG A 350 -14.08 33.00 15.81
CA ARG A 350 -14.65 32.46 17.05
C ARG A 350 -14.44 33.44 18.21
N PRO A 351 -15.37 33.52 19.17
CA PRO A 351 -15.21 34.35 20.37
C PRO A 351 -13.98 34.00 21.23
N ASN A 352 -13.63 32.73 21.27
CA ASN A 352 -12.53 32.22 22.11
C ASN A 352 -11.52 31.43 21.27
N ASP A 353 -10.28 31.40 21.74
CA ASP A 353 -9.23 30.52 21.22
C ASP A 353 -9.63 29.04 21.39
N THR A 354 -9.26 28.23 20.42
CA THR A 354 -9.40 26.77 20.51
C THR A 354 -8.04 26.19 20.85
N VAL A 355 -7.87 25.83 22.12
CA VAL A 355 -6.70 25.08 22.59
C VAL A 355 -7.03 23.61 22.48
N ILE A 356 -6.50 22.94 21.47
CA ILE A 356 -6.78 21.53 21.18
C ILE A 356 -5.78 20.67 21.95
N GLU A 357 -6.24 19.55 22.46
CA GLU A 357 -5.50 18.67 23.36
C GLU A 357 -5.74 17.20 22.98
N VAL A 358 -4.66 16.42 22.98
CA VAL A 358 -4.67 14.98 22.71
C VAL A 358 -4.40 14.21 24.00
N TYR A 359 -5.25 13.22 24.29
CA TYR A 359 -5.18 12.35 25.46
C TYR A 359 -5.27 10.87 25.07
N ARG A 360 -4.91 9.98 25.99
CA ARG A 360 -5.07 8.53 25.85
C ARG A 360 -6.45 8.10 26.35
N PRO A 361 -7.32 7.46 25.54
CA PRO A 361 -8.56 6.88 26.03
C PRO A 361 -8.31 5.88 27.17
N ALA A 362 -9.12 5.91 28.22
CA ALA A 362 -8.91 5.04 29.39
C ALA A 362 -9.29 3.57 29.14
N SER A 363 -9.92 3.27 28.01
CA SER A 363 -10.34 1.93 27.62
C SER A 363 -10.53 1.86 26.11
N ALA A 364 -10.41 0.66 25.54
CA ALA A 364 -10.79 0.40 24.16
C ALA A 364 -12.27 0.77 23.90
N TRP A 365 -12.54 1.14 22.65
CA TRP A 365 -13.84 1.54 22.15
C TRP A 365 -14.10 0.88 20.80
N ASN A 366 -15.37 0.77 20.43
CA ASN A 366 -15.80 0.13 19.20
C ASN A 366 -16.36 1.18 18.24
N SER A 367 -15.78 1.29 17.04
CA SER A 367 -16.16 2.26 16.01
C SER A 367 -17.63 2.20 15.63
N ASP A 368 -18.25 1.03 15.70
CA ASP A 368 -19.65 0.83 15.30
C ASP A 368 -20.65 1.30 16.36
N TYR A 369 -20.20 1.56 17.59
CA TYR A 369 -21.06 1.83 18.75
C TYR A 369 -20.65 3.04 19.59
N VAL A 370 -19.46 3.59 19.37
CA VAL A 370 -18.96 4.71 20.16
C VAL A 370 -19.77 5.99 19.88
N SER A 371 -20.15 6.66 20.96
CA SER A 371 -20.95 7.89 20.99
C SER A 371 -20.59 8.70 22.23
N TRP A 372 -21.20 9.87 22.43
CA TRP A 372 -20.95 10.69 23.62
C TRP A 372 -21.22 9.93 24.94
N ASN A 373 -22.25 9.08 25.00
CA ASN A 373 -22.62 8.34 26.21
C ASN A 373 -21.98 6.95 26.30
N LYS A 374 -21.65 6.31 25.18
CA LYS A 374 -21.21 4.90 25.13
C LYS A 374 -19.87 4.74 24.42
N ARG A 375 -19.02 3.86 24.93
CA ARG A 375 -17.77 3.45 24.26
C ARG A 375 -17.90 2.20 23.41
N ASP A 376 -18.93 1.40 23.69
CA ASP A 376 -19.21 0.13 23.03
C ASP A 376 -20.71 -0.23 23.21
N LYS A 377 -21.16 -1.32 22.59
CA LYS A 377 -22.55 -1.79 22.61
C LYS A 377 -23.08 -1.97 24.03
N GLY A 378 -23.87 -1.00 24.48
CA GLY A 378 -24.47 -0.99 25.82
C GLY A 378 -23.49 -0.65 26.96
N VAL A 379 -22.25 -0.28 26.65
CA VAL A 379 -21.22 0.05 27.65
C VAL A 379 -21.03 1.57 27.70
N LEU A 380 -21.44 2.17 28.82
CA LEU A 380 -21.33 3.62 29.03
C LEU A 380 -19.88 4.05 29.26
N TRP A 381 -19.57 5.28 28.88
CA TRP A 381 -18.47 6.00 29.50
C TRP A 381 -18.80 6.28 30.97
N LYS A 382 -17.78 6.37 31.82
CA LYS A 382 -17.97 6.80 33.22
C LYS A 382 -18.27 8.30 33.27
N ASN A 383 -17.62 9.06 32.40
CA ASN A 383 -17.90 10.47 32.15
C ASN A 383 -18.38 10.62 30.71
N PRO A 384 -19.55 11.23 30.46
CA PRO A 384 -20.00 11.52 29.10
C PRO A 384 -18.96 12.34 28.31
N GLY A 385 -18.79 12.00 27.03
CA GLY A 385 -17.77 12.54 26.15
C GLY A 385 -16.39 11.89 26.34
N GLY A 386 -16.30 10.74 27.01
CA GLY A 386 -15.07 9.96 27.11
C GLY A 386 -14.38 10.00 28.46
N ASN A 387 -13.66 8.92 28.76
CA ASN A 387 -12.71 8.82 29.86
C ASN A 387 -11.29 8.80 29.28
N TRP A 388 -10.37 9.56 29.84
CA TRP A 388 -8.98 9.58 29.37
C TRP A 388 -7.98 9.58 30.52
N TYR A 389 -6.76 9.15 30.21
CA TYR A 389 -5.57 9.42 31.02
C TYR A 389 -4.78 10.55 30.38
N ASP A 390 -4.27 11.45 31.22
CA ASP A 390 -3.28 12.45 30.83
C ASP A 390 -1.86 11.84 30.78
N LYS A 391 -0.88 12.59 30.30
CA LYS A 391 0.50 12.06 30.12
C LYS A 391 1.20 11.66 31.41
N ASN A 392 0.67 12.09 32.57
CA ASN A 392 1.15 11.69 33.89
C ASN A 392 0.40 10.47 34.43
N GLY A 393 -0.48 9.85 33.63
CA GLY A 393 -1.29 8.69 34.03
C GLY A 393 -2.47 9.05 34.93
N VAL A 394 -2.88 10.32 35.01
CA VAL A 394 -4.00 10.76 35.84
C VAL A 394 -5.31 10.64 35.07
N LEU A 395 -6.28 9.88 35.62
CA LEU A 395 -7.61 9.74 35.03
C LEU A 395 -8.34 11.10 35.06
N GLN A 396 -8.83 11.56 33.91
CA GLN A 396 -9.36 12.91 33.68
C GLN A 396 -8.38 14.03 34.02
N GLY A 397 -7.07 13.75 33.95
CA GLY A 397 -6.03 14.76 34.14
C GLY A 397 -6.04 15.84 33.05
N SER A 398 -5.34 16.94 33.31
CA SER A 398 -5.30 18.13 32.45
C SER A 398 -3.96 18.34 31.73
N THR A 399 -3.09 17.33 31.73
CA THR A 399 -1.76 17.40 31.11
C THR A 399 -1.75 16.60 29.80
N PRO A 400 -2.06 17.21 28.65
CA PRO A 400 -2.19 16.46 27.40
C PRO A 400 -0.83 15.94 26.89
N TYR A 401 -0.87 14.93 26.02
CA TYR A 401 0.30 14.46 25.29
C TYR A 401 0.72 15.47 24.21
N ALA A 402 -0.26 16.04 23.50
CA ALA A 402 -0.04 17.08 22.49
C ALA A 402 -1.01 18.24 22.70
N THR A 403 -0.58 19.46 22.38
CA THR A 403 -1.50 20.61 22.36
C THR A 403 -1.08 21.67 21.35
N ILE A 404 -2.07 22.25 20.67
CA ILE A 404 -1.89 23.43 19.82
C ILE A 404 -2.98 24.45 20.13
N THR A 405 -2.72 25.72 19.82
CA THR A 405 -3.69 26.79 19.99
C THR A 405 -4.00 27.46 18.65
N ILE A 406 -5.26 27.38 18.23
CA ILE A 406 -5.76 28.15 17.09
C ILE A 406 -6.49 29.37 17.65
N LYS A 407 -6.05 30.57 17.26
CA LYS A 407 -6.63 31.82 17.76
C LYS A 407 -8.08 31.97 17.32
N GLY A 408 -8.93 32.50 18.20
CA GLY A 408 -10.33 32.77 17.89
C GLY A 408 -10.48 33.74 16.71
N SER A 409 -9.55 34.68 16.58
CA SER A 409 -9.46 35.63 15.47
C SER A 409 -9.00 35.04 14.14
N THR A 410 -8.36 33.86 14.14
CA THR A 410 -7.85 33.23 12.92
C THR A 410 -8.98 32.50 12.19
N LEU A 411 -9.06 32.67 10.87
CA LEU A 411 -9.99 31.97 9.99
C LEU A 411 -9.35 30.67 9.46
N PRO A 412 -10.13 29.63 9.12
CA PRO A 412 -9.59 28.44 8.48
C PRO A 412 -8.85 28.79 7.20
N ASP A 413 -7.66 28.22 7.04
CA ASP A 413 -6.74 28.43 5.92
C ASP A 413 -6.71 27.24 4.95
N ASN A 414 -7.49 26.18 5.25
CA ASN A 414 -7.54 24.93 4.50
C ASN A 414 -6.13 24.28 4.40
N ARG A 415 -5.50 24.08 5.56
CA ARG A 415 -4.17 23.46 5.67
C ARG A 415 -4.11 22.46 6.81
N TYR A 416 -3.06 21.64 6.81
CA TYR A 416 -2.75 20.74 7.91
C TYR A 416 -2.19 21.48 9.13
N TYR A 417 -2.65 21.05 10.31
CA TYR A 417 -2.14 21.44 11.62
C TYR A 417 -1.55 20.21 12.28
N GLU A 418 -0.32 20.34 12.76
CA GLU A 418 0.50 19.23 13.23
C GLU A 418 0.54 19.19 14.75
N PHE A 419 0.42 17.98 15.29
CA PHE A 419 0.45 17.67 16.71
C PHE A 419 1.59 16.70 16.95
N ASP A 420 2.55 17.09 17.79
CA ASP A 420 3.57 16.17 18.30
C ASP A 420 2.92 15.21 19.30
N VAL A 421 2.69 13.98 18.86
CA VAL A 421 2.08 12.88 19.63
C VAL A 421 3.11 11.80 19.98
N THR A 422 4.41 12.13 19.85
CA THR A 422 5.54 11.21 20.03
C THR A 422 5.46 10.41 21.32
N ASP A 423 5.22 11.07 22.45
CA ASP A 423 5.17 10.41 23.76
C ASP A 423 4.04 9.37 23.85
N LEU A 424 2.87 9.65 23.26
CA LEU A 424 1.74 8.72 23.30
C LEU A 424 1.98 7.51 22.41
N VAL A 425 2.51 7.75 21.21
CA VAL A 425 2.86 6.67 20.26
C VAL A 425 3.97 5.79 20.83
N LYS A 426 5.00 6.35 21.48
CA LYS A 426 6.04 5.60 22.20
C LYS A 426 5.45 4.66 23.24
N GLU A 427 4.49 5.11 24.03
CA GLU A 427 3.89 4.26 25.07
C GLU A 427 3.07 3.10 24.51
N TYR A 428 2.47 3.26 23.32
CA TYR A 428 1.77 2.17 22.64
C TYR A 428 2.72 1.17 22.00
N THR A 429 3.70 1.66 21.24
CA THR A 429 4.68 0.82 20.52
C THR A 429 5.63 0.08 21.45
N SER A 430 5.97 0.67 22.60
CA SER A 430 6.76 -0.02 23.64
C SER A 430 5.98 -1.10 24.41
N GLY A 431 4.68 -1.27 24.13
CA GLY A 431 3.80 -2.17 24.89
C GLY A 431 3.50 -1.73 26.33
N LYS A 432 3.82 -0.49 26.73
CA LYS A 432 3.49 0.03 28.07
C LYS A 432 1.97 0.06 28.27
N TYR A 433 1.24 0.38 27.21
CA TYR A 433 -0.22 0.38 27.16
C TYR A 433 -0.72 -0.24 25.87
N GLU A 434 -1.90 -0.90 25.93
CA GLU A 434 -2.62 -1.28 24.71
C GLU A 434 -2.98 -0.04 23.88
N ASN A 435 -2.92 -0.15 22.56
CA ASN A 435 -3.32 0.93 21.65
C ASN A 435 -4.83 1.17 21.72
N THR A 436 -5.22 2.15 22.52
CA THR A 436 -6.62 2.60 22.64
C THR A 436 -6.96 3.79 21.73
N GLY A 437 -6.02 4.23 20.89
CA GLY A 437 -6.16 5.42 20.04
C GLY A 437 -5.95 6.74 20.78
N PHE A 438 -6.46 7.84 20.24
CA PHE A 438 -6.37 9.19 20.75
C PHE A 438 -7.77 9.71 21.09
N LEU A 439 -7.90 10.44 22.19
CA LEU A 439 -9.07 11.27 22.49
C LEU A 439 -8.67 12.73 22.29
N ILE A 440 -9.38 13.43 21.40
CA ILE A 440 -9.08 14.81 21.02
C ILE A 440 -10.20 15.72 21.54
N LYS A 441 -9.83 16.76 22.30
CA LYS A 441 -10.78 17.72 22.87
C LYS A 441 -10.17 19.10 22.97
N ALA A 442 -11.01 20.13 23.06
CA ALA A 442 -10.52 21.47 23.42
C ALA A 442 -10.36 21.58 24.95
N ARG A 443 -9.33 22.28 25.45
CA ARG A 443 -9.09 22.52 26.89
C ARG A 443 -10.34 23.06 27.57
N THR A 444 -10.87 24.13 26.99
CA THR A 444 -12.17 24.71 27.33
C THR A 444 -13.11 24.39 26.17
N GLU A 445 -14.37 24.07 26.43
CA GLU A 445 -15.33 23.67 25.40
C GLU A 445 -16.50 24.67 25.39
N ASN A 446 -16.18 25.95 25.12
CA ASN A 446 -17.12 27.05 25.19
C ASN A 446 -16.85 28.10 24.10
N ASN A 447 -17.74 28.16 23.10
CA ASN A 447 -17.67 29.09 21.96
C ASN A 447 -16.30 29.12 21.25
N ASN A 448 -15.72 27.94 21.07
CA ASN A 448 -14.44 27.72 20.42
C ASN A 448 -14.47 26.47 19.51
N TYR A 449 -15.65 26.13 19.00
CA TYR A 449 -15.85 25.01 18.09
C TYR A 449 -15.05 25.16 16.80
N ILE A 450 -14.40 24.07 16.38
CA ILE A 450 -13.69 23.94 15.10
C ILE A 450 -13.94 22.55 14.52
N ALA A 451 -13.77 22.40 13.20
CA ALA A 451 -13.77 21.08 12.58
C ALA A 451 -12.64 20.92 11.55
N PHE A 452 -12.14 19.69 11.50
CA PHE A 452 -11.20 19.13 10.54
C PHE A 452 -11.89 18.07 9.68
N TYR A 453 -11.28 17.68 8.58
CA TYR A 453 -11.73 16.53 7.79
C TYR A 453 -11.33 15.21 8.46
N SER A 454 -12.18 14.18 8.35
CA SER A 454 -11.96 12.83 8.92
C SER A 454 -11.40 11.85 7.88
N SER A 455 -11.20 10.58 8.25
CA SER A 455 -10.88 9.48 7.31
C SER A 455 -11.94 9.29 6.22
N GLU A 456 -13.16 9.73 6.49
CA GLU A 456 -14.31 9.70 5.57
C GLU A 456 -14.42 10.97 4.70
N ALA A 457 -13.37 11.81 4.69
CA ALA A 457 -13.31 12.93 3.77
C ALA A 457 -13.14 12.43 2.33
N TRP A 458 -13.89 13.05 1.42
CA TRP A 458 -13.92 12.67 0.01
C TRP A 458 -12.58 12.91 -0.71
N ASN A 459 -11.77 13.86 -0.23
CA ASN A 459 -10.46 14.19 -0.79
C ASN A 459 -9.34 13.60 0.09
N GLU A 460 -8.55 12.68 -0.48
CA GLU A 460 -7.41 12.03 0.20
C GLU A 460 -6.35 13.04 0.70
N ASN A 461 -6.21 14.20 0.03
CA ASN A 461 -5.29 15.27 0.44
C ASN A 461 -5.79 16.11 1.62
N GLN A 462 -6.98 15.79 2.13
CA GLN A 462 -7.58 16.46 3.27
C GLN A 462 -7.79 15.51 4.45
N LYS A 463 -7.57 14.21 4.26
CA LYS A 463 -7.71 13.22 5.34
C LYS A 463 -6.64 13.39 6.42
N PRO A 464 -6.93 13.04 7.68
CA PRO A 464 -5.93 13.02 8.73
C PRO A 464 -4.74 12.13 8.36
N ARG A 465 -3.57 12.41 8.92
CA ARG A 465 -2.35 11.62 8.71
C ARG A 465 -1.63 11.45 10.03
N LEU A 466 -1.06 10.28 10.29
CA LEU A 466 -0.09 10.09 11.36
C LEU A 466 1.23 9.67 10.72
N ALA A 467 2.25 10.50 10.84
CA ALA A 467 3.60 10.19 10.40
C ALA A 467 4.41 9.73 11.62
N VAL A 468 5.02 8.55 11.54
CA VAL A 468 5.93 8.05 12.58
C VAL A 468 7.33 8.00 11.99
N THR A 469 8.28 8.62 12.69
CA THR A 469 9.71 8.55 12.40
C THR A 469 10.34 7.61 13.39
N GLU A 470 11.09 6.65 12.88
CA GLU A 470 11.91 5.77 13.69
C GLU A 470 13.26 6.44 13.93
N GLN A 471 13.72 6.40 15.17
CA GLN A 471 15.12 6.57 15.49
C GLN A 471 15.79 5.29 15.02
N ALA A 472 16.66 5.40 14.03
CA ALA A 472 17.71 4.39 13.87
C ALA A 472 18.38 4.23 15.24
N SER A 473 18.44 2.99 15.74
CA SER A 473 19.12 2.66 16.98
C SER A 473 20.52 3.28 16.95
N VAL A 474 20.72 4.32 17.77
CA VAL A 474 22.01 4.99 17.90
C VAL A 474 22.81 4.16 18.91
N ASP A 475 23.69 3.30 18.41
CA ASP A 475 24.77 2.80 19.25
C ASP A 475 25.61 3.99 19.75
N PRO A 476 26.09 3.95 21.01
CA PRO A 476 26.59 5.13 21.70
C PRO A 476 27.87 5.68 21.05
N ILE A 477 27.79 6.93 20.57
CA ILE A 477 28.86 7.87 20.17
C ILE A 477 30.28 7.26 20.11
N ILE A 478 30.72 6.84 18.92
CA ILE A 478 32.13 6.81 18.52
C ILE A 478 32.24 7.25 17.06
N ASP A 479 33.24 8.11 16.81
CA ASP A 479 33.82 8.62 15.55
C ASP A 479 33.28 8.02 14.23
N VAL A 480 32.80 8.89 13.33
CA VAL A 480 32.17 8.52 12.06
C VAL A 480 33.17 7.82 11.13
N THR A 481 33.12 6.50 11.06
CA THR A 481 33.71 5.73 9.96
C THR A 481 32.68 5.57 8.82
N PRO A 482 33.08 5.80 7.56
CA PRO A 482 32.18 5.70 6.41
C PRO A 482 31.73 4.25 6.19
N VAL A 483 30.41 4.03 6.10
CA VAL A 483 29.82 2.74 5.73
C VAL A 483 30.27 2.37 4.32
N THR A 484 30.88 1.21 4.18
CA THR A 484 31.38 0.68 2.90
C THR A 484 30.53 -0.50 2.47
N ASP A 485 29.95 -0.43 1.28
CA ASP A 485 29.26 -1.57 0.65
C ASP A 485 30.27 -2.41 -0.14
N VAL A 486 30.30 -3.71 0.11
CA VAL A 486 31.14 -4.67 -0.63
C VAL A 486 30.32 -5.86 -1.09
N THR A 487 30.59 -6.33 -2.30
CA THR A 487 30.04 -7.60 -2.79
C THR A 487 31.12 -8.66 -2.74
N VAL A 488 30.96 -9.63 -1.85
CA VAL A 488 31.81 -10.81 -1.75
C VAL A 488 31.30 -11.87 -2.75
N THR A 489 32.20 -12.40 -3.56
CA THR A 489 31.93 -13.47 -4.54
C THR A 489 32.95 -14.60 -4.35
N GLY A 490 32.80 -15.70 -5.09
CA GLY A 490 33.72 -16.84 -4.98
C GLY A 490 33.44 -17.71 -3.75
N ALA A 491 32.16 -17.97 -3.48
CA ALA A 491 31.78 -18.87 -2.40
C ALA A 491 32.38 -20.28 -2.61
N MET A 492 32.79 -20.90 -1.52
CA MET A 492 32.99 -22.35 -1.49
C MET A 492 31.62 -22.97 -1.27
N ASP A 493 31.10 -23.73 -2.23
CA ASP A 493 29.83 -24.43 -2.12
C ASP A 493 29.97 -25.93 -2.37
N ASN A 494 29.04 -26.72 -1.82
CA ASN A 494 28.98 -28.15 -2.10
C ASN A 494 27.59 -28.71 -1.85
N ARG A 495 27.10 -29.36 -2.89
CA ARG A 495 25.81 -30.04 -2.91
C ARG A 495 25.80 -31.28 -2.01
N LEU A 496 24.81 -31.34 -1.11
CA LEU A 496 24.54 -32.49 -0.26
C LEU A 496 23.37 -33.28 -0.84
N ARG A 497 23.66 -34.44 -1.43
CA ARG A 497 22.67 -35.28 -2.10
C ARG A 497 22.47 -36.64 -1.42
N GLU A 498 21.27 -36.89 -0.90
CA GLU A 498 20.94 -38.13 -0.21
C GLU A 498 21.08 -39.38 -1.10
N ALA A 499 20.68 -39.29 -2.36
CA ALA A 499 20.76 -40.40 -3.32
C ALA A 499 22.21 -40.84 -3.63
N SER A 500 23.20 -40.01 -3.31
CA SER A 500 24.62 -40.23 -3.58
C SER A 500 25.43 -39.81 -2.36
N SER A 501 25.12 -40.44 -1.22
CA SER A 501 25.39 -39.87 0.10
C SER A 501 26.86 -39.75 0.52
N ASP A 502 27.75 -40.49 -0.14
CA ASP A 502 29.21 -40.40 0.03
C ASP A 502 29.92 -39.69 -1.13
N THR A 503 29.18 -39.16 -2.12
CA THR A 503 29.77 -38.43 -3.26
C THR A 503 29.99 -36.96 -2.90
N VAL A 504 31.18 -36.45 -3.23
CA VAL A 504 31.54 -35.03 -3.10
C VAL A 504 31.23 -34.32 -4.42
N PHE A 505 30.49 -33.22 -4.37
CA PHE A 505 30.01 -32.49 -5.54
C PHE A 505 30.66 -31.10 -5.68
N LYS A 506 31.95 -31.00 -5.33
CA LYS A 506 32.68 -29.72 -5.26
C LYS A 506 32.69 -28.89 -6.56
N SER A 507 32.62 -29.53 -7.73
CA SER A 507 32.62 -28.85 -9.04
C SER A 507 31.24 -28.86 -9.72
N SER A 508 30.18 -29.02 -8.92
CA SER A 508 28.81 -29.04 -9.40
C SER A 508 28.37 -27.62 -9.72
N THR A 509 27.76 -27.40 -10.88
CA THR A 509 27.22 -26.08 -11.28
C THR A 509 25.90 -25.72 -10.59
N PHE A 510 25.50 -26.48 -9.56
CA PHE A 510 24.17 -26.45 -8.98
C PHE A 510 24.25 -26.33 -7.46
N ILE A 511 23.47 -25.40 -6.91
CA ILE A 511 23.07 -25.35 -5.51
C ILE A 511 21.62 -25.81 -5.45
N ASP A 512 21.34 -26.95 -4.84
CA ASP A 512 19.99 -27.52 -4.87
C ASP A 512 19.40 -27.78 -3.50
N VAL A 513 18.09 -27.54 -3.41
CA VAL A 513 17.35 -27.59 -2.16
C VAL A 513 15.99 -28.24 -2.39
N GLY A 514 15.51 -28.96 -1.38
CA GLY A 514 14.20 -29.61 -1.39
C GLY A 514 14.29 -31.10 -1.72
N GLY A 515 13.20 -31.65 -2.23
CA GLY A 515 13.13 -33.10 -2.50
C GLY A 515 12.45 -33.46 -3.80
N ILE A 516 12.95 -34.52 -4.45
CA ILE A 516 12.35 -35.13 -5.63
C ILE A 516 12.56 -36.65 -5.60
N LYS A 517 11.52 -37.42 -5.95
CA LYS A 517 11.54 -38.90 -5.99
C LYS A 517 12.08 -39.54 -4.70
N SER A 518 11.60 -39.04 -3.55
CA SER A 518 11.95 -39.51 -2.19
C SER A 518 13.39 -39.26 -1.74
N PHE A 519 14.20 -38.50 -2.51
CA PHE A 519 15.54 -38.09 -2.11
C PHE A 519 15.57 -36.60 -1.77
N ARG A 520 16.37 -36.26 -0.77
CA ARG A 520 16.57 -34.90 -0.27
C ARG A 520 17.86 -34.28 -0.81
N TYR A 521 17.81 -32.97 -0.95
CA TYR A 521 18.87 -32.11 -1.47
C TYR A 521 18.98 -30.88 -0.57
N ARG A 522 20.21 -30.58 -0.19
CA ARG A 522 20.61 -29.44 0.64
C ARG A 522 21.95 -28.94 0.12
N ASP A 523 22.34 -27.77 0.58
CA ASP A 523 23.63 -27.21 0.23
C ASP A 523 24.37 -26.67 1.45
N VAL A 524 25.70 -26.64 1.36
CA VAL A 524 26.55 -25.91 2.29
C VAL A 524 27.42 -24.94 1.50
N MET A 525 27.43 -23.69 1.94
CA MET A 525 28.12 -22.61 1.25
C MET A 525 28.90 -21.75 2.25
N ARG A 526 30.10 -21.29 1.91
CA ARG A 526 30.88 -20.37 2.75
C ARG A 526 31.57 -19.32 1.90
N PHE A 527 31.40 -18.06 2.28
CA PHE A 527 32.19 -16.95 1.77
C PHE A 527 33.39 -16.72 2.70
N ASP A 528 34.52 -16.28 2.14
CA ASP A 528 35.64 -15.81 2.94
C ASP A 528 35.27 -14.47 3.55
N LEU A 529 35.20 -14.44 4.88
CA LEU A 529 34.88 -13.24 5.64
C LEU A 529 36.08 -12.72 6.45
N SER A 530 37.26 -13.32 6.28
CA SER A 530 38.44 -13.04 7.13
C SER A 530 38.90 -11.58 7.05
N GLU A 531 38.68 -10.90 5.91
CA GLU A 531 38.93 -9.48 5.75
C GLU A 531 37.99 -8.59 6.59
N TYR A 532 36.87 -9.16 7.07
CA TYR A 532 35.80 -8.46 7.80
C TYR A 532 35.65 -8.91 9.26
N GLU A 533 36.43 -9.90 9.72
CA GLU A 533 36.40 -10.41 11.11
C GLU A 533 37.00 -9.43 12.14
N ALA A 534 37.45 -8.24 11.71
CA ALA A 534 38.02 -7.19 12.57
C ALA A 534 37.76 -5.75 12.08
N SER A 535 37.06 -5.57 10.95
CA SER A 535 36.85 -4.26 10.32
C SER A 535 35.38 -3.85 10.45
N GLY A 536 35.04 -3.23 11.58
CA GLY A 536 33.75 -2.58 11.72
C GLY A 536 32.57 -3.53 11.99
N GLU A 537 31.43 -2.93 12.27
CA GLU A 537 30.19 -3.67 12.49
C GLU A 537 29.49 -3.88 11.14
N VAL A 538 29.27 -5.14 10.74
CA VAL A 538 28.42 -5.45 9.58
C VAL A 538 27.01 -5.00 9.91
N SER A 539 26.47 -4.00 9.23
CA SER A 539 25.11 -3.50 9.46
C SER A 539 24.05 -4.27 8.68
N ASP A 540 24.40 -4.76 7.48
CA ASP A 540 23.53 -5.53 6.59
C ASP A 540 24.33 -6.64 5.89
N ALA A 541 23.73 -7.81 5.71
CA ALA A 541 24.26 -8.84 4.84
C ALA A 541 23.14 -9.55 4.05
N THR A 542 23.21 -9.48 2.73
CA THR A 542 22.25 -10.09 1.81
C THR A 542 22.90 -11.20 0.99
N LEU A 543 22.34 -12.41 1.05
CA LEU A 543 22.74 -13.55 0.21
C LEU A 543 21.87 -13.60 -1.05
N SER A 544 22.45 -13.38 -2.23
CA SER A 544 21.75 -13.49 -3.52
C SER A 544 22.04 -14.82 -4.22
N LEU A 545 20.99 -15.57 -4.58
CA LEU A 545 21.06 -16.83 -5.31
C LEU A 545 20.30 -16.76 -6.65
N TYR A 546 20.90 -17.20 -7.75
CA TYR A 546 20.32 -17.10 -9.09
C TYR A 546 19.47 -18.31 -9.47
N TRP A 547 18.14 -18.15 -9.58
CA TRP A 547 17.21 -19.26 -9.76
C TRP A 547 16.98 -19.59 -11.25
N TYR A 548 17.25 -20.84 -11.65
CA TYR A 548 17.14 -21.25 -13.06
C TYR A 548 16.48 -22.62 -13.30
N TYR A 549 16.19 -23.43 -12.26
CA TYR A 549 15.63 -24.77 -12.39
C TYR A 549 14.53 -25.06 -11.34
N PRO A 550 13.43 -25.78 -11.68
CA PRO A 550 13.16 -26.58 -12.89
C PRO A 550 12.66 -25.80 -14.11
N ALA A 551 13.32 -26.00 -15.27
CA ALA A 551 12.89 -25.40 -16.52
C ALA A 551 11.54 -26.00 -16.98
N GLY A 552 10.53 -25.14 -17.12
CA GLY A 552 9.25 -25.48 -17.75
C GLY A 552 8.39 -26.53 -17.02
N SER A 553 8.63 -26.78 -15.73
CA SER A 553 7.84 -27.74 -14.92
C SER A 553 7.45 -27.15 -13.58
N SER A 554 6.16 -27.22 -13.24
CA SER A 554 5.67 -26.87 -11.90
C SER A 554 6.07 -27.93 -10.87
N ARG A 555 6.24 -27.51 -9.62
CA ARG A 555 6.42 -28.39 -8.45
C ARG A 555 5.07 -28.63 -7.78
N LEU A 556 4.93 -29.76 -7.09
CA LEU A 556 3.69 -30.09 -6.37
C LEU A 556 3.55 -29.30 -5.06
N GLN A 557 4.64 -28.76 -4.54
CA GLN A 557 4.67 -27.94 -3.32
C GLN A 557 5.55 -26.72 -3.50
N ASP A 558 5.26 -25.69 -2.71
CA ASP A 558 6.13 -24.53 -2.54
C ASP A 558 7.50 -24.97 -1.98
N THR A 559 8.55 -24.30 -2.43
CA THR A 559 9.87 -24.43 -1.84
C THR A 559 10.09 -23.27 -0.88
N VAL A 560 9.95 -23.53 0.41
CA VAL A 560 10.33 -22.59 1.47
C VAL A 560 11.79 -22.85 1.81
N ILE A 561 12.69 -22.00 1.35
CA ILE A 561 14.13 -22.10 1.56
C ILE A 561 14.46 -21.49 2.92
N GLU A 562 15.38 -22.12 3.63
CA GLU A 562 15.79 -21.77 4.98
C GLU A 562 17.31 -21.83 5.08
N VAL A 563 17.89 -20.83 5.75
CA VAL A 563 19.34 -20.74 6.03
C VAL A 563 19.59 -20.98 7.51
N TYR A 564 20.54 -21.85 7.81
CA TYR A 564 20.98 -22.19 9.16
C TYR A 564 22.50 -22.09 9.29
N ARG A 565 22.99 -22.01 10.53
CA ARG A 565 24.42 -22.06 10.84
C ARG A 565 24.91 -23.51 10.90
N PRO A 566 25.87 -23.95 10.08
CA PRO A 566 26.48 -25.27 10.25
C PRO A 566 27.11 -25.42 11.63
N ALA A 567 26.87 -26.53 12.31
CA ALA A 567 27.31 -26.75 13.70
C ALA A 567 28.84 -26.89 13.87
N SER A 568 29.56 -27.06 12.76
CA SER A 568 31.02 -27.14 12.73
C SER A 568 31.54 -26.82 11.34
N ALA A 569 32.83 -26.48 11.23
CA ALA A 569 33.51 -26.35 9.95
C ALA A 569 33.43 -27.66 9.13
N TRP A 570 33.50 -27.51 7.81
CA TRP A 570 33.46 -28.57 6.82
C TRP A 570 34.53 -28.32 5.75
N ASN A 571 34.92 -29.39 5.06
CA ASN A 571 35.96 -29.35 4.03
C ASN A 571 35.37 -29.58 2.64
N SER A 572 35.51 -28.59 1.75
CA SER A 572 34.99 -28.62 0.38
C SER A 572 35.42 -29.87 -0.41
N ASP A 573 36.60 -30.43 -0.13
CA ASP A 573 37.13 -31.60 -0.86
C ASP A 573 36.52 -32.93 -0.39
N TYR A 574 35.83 -32.95 0.75
CA TYR A 574 35.35 -34.19 1.38
C TYR A 574 33.89 -34.14 1.83
N VAL A 575 33.28 -32.97 1.85
CA VAL A 575 31.90 -32.81 2.31
C VAL A 575 30.92 -33.49 1.35
N SER A 576 30.03 -34.28 1.93
CA SER A 576 28.97 -35.05 1.28
C SER A 576 27.76 -35.11 2.21
N TRP A 577 26.67 -35.77 1.77
CA TRP A 577 25.51 -35.98 2.63
C TRP A 577 25.84 -36.68 3.95
N ASN A 578 26.76 -37.65 3.96
CA ASN A 578 27.15 -38.40 5.17
C ASN A 578 28.32 -37.78 5.93
N LYS A 579 29.20 -37.01 5.27
CA LYS A 579 30.49 -36.59 5.82
C LYS A 579 30.69 -35.09 5.71
N LYS A 580 31.30 -34.47 6.73
CA LYS A 580 31.71 -33.07 6.70
C LYS A 580 33.19 -32.88 6.36
N ASP A 581 33.99 -33.92 6.58
CA ASP A 581 35.44 -33.92 6.31
C ASP A 581 35.94 -35.36 6.11
N LYS A 582 37.23 -35.52 5.80
CA LYS A 582 37.90 -36.79 5.54
C LYS A 582 37.74 -37.76 6.72
N GLY A 583 36.84 -38.72 6.55
CA GLY A 583 36.55 -39.75 7.55
C GLY A 583 35.73 -39.26 8.75
N VAL A 584 35.18 -38.03 8.68
CA VAL A 584 34.36 -37.44 9.75
C VAL A 584 32.92 -37.31 9.26
N SER A 585 32.02 -38.09 9.87
CA SER A 585 30.58 -38.04 9.57
C SER A 585 29.89 -36.85 10.21
N TRP A 586 28.78 -36.41 9.60
CA TRP A 586 27.76 -35.67 10.33
C TRP A 586 27.13 -36.57 11.39
N ILE A 587 26.62 -35.98 12.48
CA ILE A 587 25.74 -36.70 13.43
C ILE A 587 24.43 -37.02 12.72
N ASN A 588 23.88 -36.04 12.00
CA ASN A 588 22.67 -36.18 11.19
C ASN A 588 23.04 -36.16 9.69
N PRO A 589 22.71 -37.21 8.92
CA PRO A 589 22.90 -37.20 7.47
C PRO A 589 22.20 -35.99 6.82
N GLY A 590 22.90 -35.29 5.94
CA GLY A 590 22.47 -34.04 5.32
C GLY A 590 22.84 -32.79 6.13
N GLY A 591 23.68 -32.91 7.15
CA GLY A 591 24.27 -31.78 7.86
C GLY A 591 23.77 -31.60 9.29
N ASP A 592 24.66 -31.06 10.13
CA ASP A 592 24.35 -30.60 11.49
C ASP A 592 24.28 -29.08 11.53
N TRP A 593 23.25 -28.52 12.15
CA TRP A 593 23.08 -27.06 12.26
C TRP A 593 22.56 -26.59 13.60
N TYR A 594 22.76 -25.30 13.86
CA TYR A 594 22.05 -24.51 14.86
C TYR A 594 21.11 -23.52 14.17
N ASP A 595 19.95 -23.34 14.78
CA ASP A 595 19.00 -22.30 14.37
C ASP A 595 19.34 -20.95 15.03
N LYS A 596 18.60 -19.88 14.71
CA LYS A 596 18.84 -18.52 15.23
C LYS A 596 18.75 -18.43 16.76
N ASN A 597 18.02 -19.35 17.38
CA ASN A 597 17.90 -19.45 18.83
C ASN A 597 18.97 -20.37 19.45
N CYS A 598 20.00 -20.74 18.69
CA CYS A 598 21.05 -21.67 19.08
C CYS A 598 20.55 -23.08 19.45
N VAL A 599 19.40 -23.50 18.90
CA VAL A 599 18.88 -24.85 19.09
C VAL A 599 19.48 -25.79 18.05
N SER A 600 20.14 -26.86 18.49
CA SER A 600 20.67 -27.90 17.60
C SER A 600 19.51 -28.55 16.84
N GLN A 601 19.62 -28.60 15.51
CA GLN A 601 18.54 -29.11 14.63
C GLN A 601 17.22 -28.34 14.80
N GLY A 602 17.29 -27.09 15.25
CA GLY A 602 16.13 -26.22 15.44
C GLY A 602 15.48 -25.80 14.12
N SER A 603 14.30 -25.19 14.23
CA SER A 603 13.42 -24.85 13.11
C SER A 603 13.22 -23.34 12.92
N THR A 604 13.97 -22.50 13.63
CA THR A 604 13.94 -21.03 13.47
C THR A 604 15.14 -20.59 12.63
N PRO A 605 15.01 -20.49 11.29
CA PRO A 605 16.13 -20.16 10.42
C PRO A 605 16.63 -18.72 10.63
N TYR A 606 17.86 -18.44 10.20
CA TYR A 606 18.37 -17.07 10.13
C TYR A 606 17.72 -16.29 8.99
N ALA A 607 17.45 -16.95 7.87
CA ALA A 607 16.81 -16.36 6.69
C ALA A 607 15.80 -17.33 6.08
N THR A 608 14.72 -16.81 5.51
CA THR A 608 13.74 -17.61 4.78
C THR A 608 13.20 -16.89 3.55
N ILE A 609 12.98 -17.64 2.47
CA ILE A 609 12.24 -17.17 1.30
C ILE A 609 11.34 -18.27 0.75
N THR A 610 10.19 -17.91 0.19
CA THR A 610 9.24 -18.87 -0.39
C THR A 610 9.15 -18.71 -1.90
N ILE A 611 9.48 -19.77 -2.63
CA ILE A 611 9.27 -19.86 -4.08
C ILE A 611 8.07 -20.76 -4.34
N LYS A 612 7.02 -20.20 -4.95
CA LYS A 612 5.73 -20.89 -5.18
C LYS A 612 5.87 -22.10 -6.10
N GLY A 613 5.21 -23.21 -5.79
CA GLY A 613 5.32 -24.45 -6.58
C GLY A 613 4.86 -24.29 -8.04
N ASN A 614 3.91 -23.39 -8.28
CA ASN A 614 3.41 -23.03 -9.61
C ASN A 614 4.24 -21.94 -10.33
N SER A 615 5.26 -21.37 -9.69
CA SER A 615 6.17 -20.42 -10.32
C SER A 615 7.27 -21.16 -11.10
N PHE A 616 7.66 -20.56 -12.22
CA PHE A 616 8.73 -21.02 -13.10
C PHE A 616 10.00 -20.17 -12.87
N PRO A 617 11.20 -20.73 -13.08
CA PRO A 617 12.43 -19.96 -13.00
C PRO A 617 12.39 -18.77 -13.95
N ASP A 618 12.62 -17.58 -13.39
CA ASP A 618 12.63 -16.30 -14.11
C ASP A 618 14.05 -15.85 -14.49
N ASN A 619 15.07 -16.67 -14.15
CA ASN A 619 16.47 -16.40 -14.41
C ASN A 619 16.94 -15.10 -13.74
N ARG A 620 16.59 -14.91 -12.46
CA ARG A 620 16.97 -13.75 -11.64
C ARG A 620 17.52 -14.16 -10.28
N TYR A 621 18.08 -13.18 -9.57
CA TYR A 621 18.53 -13.33 -8.20
C TYR A 621 17.35 -13.29 -7.22
N TYR A 622 17.41 -14.16 -6.23
CA TYR A 622 16.55 -14.19 -5.06
C TYR A 622 17.41 -13.90 -3.83
N GLU A 623 16.94 -12.99 -3.00
CA GLU A 623 17.72 -12.41 -1.90
C GLU A 623 17.22 -12.92 -0.56
N LEU A 624 18.16 -13.29 0.31
CA LEU A 624 17.95 -13.77 1.66
C LEU A 624 18.72 -12.85 2.60
N ASP A 625 18.01 -12.20 3.52
CA ASP A 625 18.63 -11.44 4.61
C ASP A 625 19.31 -12.42 5.58
N VAL A 626 20.63 -12.41 5.59
CA VAL A 626 21.49 -13.24 6.44
C VAL A 626 22.29 -12.39 7.44
N THR A 627 21.88 -11.13 7.65
CA THR A 627 22.57 -10.13 8.46
C THR A 627 22.97 -10.66 9.82
N ASP A 628 22.02 -11.26 10.56
CA ASP A 628 22.29 -11.77 11.90
C ASP A 628 23.39 -12.84 11.91
N LEU A 629 23.34 -13.79 10.98
CA LEU A 629 24.34 -14.87 10.93
C LEU A 629 25.73 -14.34 10.58
N VAL A 630 25.80 -13.39 9.64
CA VAL A 630 27.06 -12.78 9.23
C VAL A 630 27.63 -11.89 10.33
N LYS A 631 26.79 -11.14 11.07
CA LYS A 631 27.19 -10.41 12.28
C LYS A 631 27.80 -11.34 13.32
N GLU A 632 27.20 -12.51 13.54
CA GLU A 632 27.75 -13.48 14.49
C GLU A 632 29.12 -14.03 14.07
N TYR A 633 29.39 -14.15 12.78
CA TYR A 633 30.71 -14.56 12.27
C TYR A 633 31.75 -13.44 12.37
N THR A 634 31.41 -12.26 11.87
CA THR A 634 32.34 -11.11 11.82
C THR A 634 32.65 -10.53 13.20
N SER A 635 31.72 -10.62 14.16
CA SER A 635 31.98 -10.29 15.57
C SER A 635 32.84 -11.32 16.31
N GLY A 636 33.14 -12.47 15.69
CA GLY A 636 33.85 -13.57 16.32
C GLY A 636 33.04 -14.34 17.36
N LYS A 637 31.72 -14.10 17.47
CA LYS A 637 30.83 -14.87 18.34
C LYS A 637 30.87 -16.36 17.97
N TYR A 638 30.96 -16.67 16.68
CA TYR A 638 31.18 -18.01 16.16
C TYR A 638 32.22 -18.00 15.04
N GLU A 639 32.94 -19.12 14.87
CA GLU A 639 33.75 -19.34 13.68
C GLU A 639 32.87 -19.33 12.42
N ASN A 640 33.36 -18.77 11.31
CA ASN A 640 32.68 -18.80 10.03
C ASN A 640 32.59 -20.23 9.45
N THR A 641 31.48 -20.90 9.76
CA THR A 641 31.16 -22.23 9.23
C THR A 641 30.27 -22.16 7.98
N GLY A 642 29.88 -20.96 7.54
CA GLY A 642 29.09 -20.72 6.33
C GLY A 642 27.57 -20.83 6.54
N PHE A 643 26.87 -21.28 5.52
CA PHE A 643 25.42 -21.41 5.43
C PHE A 643 25.08 -22.86 5.15
N LEU A 644 24.18 -23.45 5.93
CA LEU A 644 23.46 -24.66 5.54
C LEU A 644 22.12 -24.24 4.96
N ILE A 645 21.87 -24.59 3.71
CA ILE A 645 20.68 -24.18 2.96
C ILE A 645 19.82 -25.41 2.70
N LYS A 646 18.56 -25.37 3.14
CA LYS A 646 17.61 -26.47 2.94
C LYS A 646 16.20 -25.93 2.71
N ALA A 647 15.32 -26.77 2.17
CA ALA A 647 13.90 -26.45 2.16
C ALA A 647 13.24 -26.89 3.48
N ARG A 648 12.27 -26.14 4.00
CA ARG A 648 11.51 -26.46 5.22
C ARG A 648 10.95 -27.87 5.16
N THR A 649 10.22 -28.16 4.10
CA THR A 649 9.79 -29.50 3.70
C THR A 649 10.68 -29.97 2.56
N GLU A 650 11.04 -31.25 2.50
CA GLU A 650 11.98 -31.76 1.46
C GLU A 650 11.29 -32.85 0.64
N SER A 651 10.11 -32.51 0.09
CA SER A 651 9.27 -33.45 -0.66
C SER A 651 8.52 -32.75 -1.79
N ASN A 652 8.82 -33.15 -3.02
CA ASN A 652 8.23 -32.65 -4.27
C ASN A 652 8.31 -31.12 -4.47
N ASN A 653 9.38 -30.52 -3.95
CA ASN A 653 9.65 -29.08 -4.01
C ASN A 653 11.13 -28.79 -4.34
N TYR A 654 11.76 -29.66 -5.12
CA TYR A 654 13.13 -29.48 -5.59
C TYR A 654 13.27 -28.25 -6.50
N ILE A 655 14.29 -27.42 -6.23
CA ILE A 655 14.78 -26.37 -7.13
C ILE A 655 16.30 -26.37 -7.16
N ALA A 656 16.89 -25.67 -8.14
CA ALA A 656 18.31 -25.39 -8.13
C ALA A 656 18.63 -23.94 -8.54
N PHE A 657 19.65 -23.40 -7.87
CA PHE A 657 20.32 -22.15 -8.16
C PHE A 657 21.69 -22.41 -8.79
N SER A 658 22.23 -21.40 -9.48
CA SER A 658 23.57 -21.48 -10.05
C SER A 658 24.64 -21.43 -8.95
N SER A 659 25.60 -22.35 -8.98
CA SER A 659 26.72 -22.38 -8.04
C SER A 659 27.88 -21.49 -8.50
N SER A 660 28.93 -21.42 -7.68
CA SER A 660 30.17 -20.72 -8.01
C SER A 660 30.90 -21.32 -9.23
N ASP A 661 30.61 -22.57 -9.59
CA ASP A 661 31.20 -23.28 -10.74
C ASP A 661 30.39 -23.15 -12.05
N VAL A 662 29.30 -22.36 -12.09
CA VAL A 662 28.42 -22.23 -13.27
C VAL A 662 29.12 -21.69 -14.52
N GLY A 663 30.31 -21.07 -14.37
CA GLY A 663 31.12 -20.51 -15.46
C GLY A 663 30.62 -19.17 -16.02
N ASN A 664 29.39 -18.77 -15.66
CA ASN A 664 28.84 -17.45 -15.95
C ASN A 664 28.89 -16.57 -14.69
N ILE A 665 29.78 -15.57 -14.70
CA ILE A 665 29.99 -14.65 -13.57
C ILE A 665 28.72 -13.87 -13.16
N ASN A 666 27.73 -13.73 -14.05
CA ASN A 666 26.49 -13.02 -13.76
C ASN A 666 25.45 -13.87 -13.04
N GLN A 667 25.76 -15.15 -12.79
CA GLN A 667 24.85 -16.12 -12.18
C GLN A 667 25.43 -16.72 -10.89
N VAL A 668 26.68 -16.42 -10.52
CA VAL A 668 27.29 -16.94 -9.30
C VAL A 668 26.59 -16.38 -8.05
N PRO A 669 26.61 -17.10 -6.91
CA PRO A 669 26.16 -16.58 -5.62
C PRO A 669 26.92 -15.33 -5.20
N LYS A 670 26.23 -14.40 -4.54
CA LYS A 670 26.79 -13.16 -4.03
C LYS A 670 26.41 -12.96 -2.57
N LEU A 671 27.33 -12.40 -1.81
CA LEU A 671 27.07 -11.92 -0.46
C LEU A 671 27.41 -10.43 -0.42
N GLN A 672 26.38 -9.60 -0.38
CA GLN A 672 26.50 -8.16 -0.24
C GLN A 672 26.60 -7.84 1.24
N LEU A 673 27.63 -7.09 1.64
CA LEU A 673 27.86 -6.65 3.01
C LEU A 673 27.88 -5.13 3.05
N ALA A 674 27.20 -4.55 4.03
CA ALA A 674 27.43 -3.19 4.46
C ALA A 674 28.15 -3.24 5.82
N TYR A 675 29.30 -2.59 5.95
CA TYR A 675 30.07 -2.54 7.21
C TYR A 675 30.58 -1.13 7.49
N SER A 676 30.68 -0.78 8.78
CA SER A 676 31.03 0.57 9.26
C SER A 676 32.24 0.59 10.17
#